data_AF-A0A918XUI8-F1
#
_entry.id   AF-A0A918XUI8-F1
#
_cell.length_a   1.000
_cell.length_b   1.000
_cell.length_c   1.000
_cell.angle_alpha   90.00
_cell.angle_beta   90.00
_cell.angle_gamma   90.00
#
_symmetry.space_group_name_H-M   'P 1'
#
loop_
_entity.id
_entity.type
_entity.pdbx_description
1 polymer ?
#
loop_
_entity_poly.entity_id
_entity_poly.type
_entity_poly.pdbx_seq_one_letter_code
_entity_poly.pdbx_strand_id
1 'polypeptide(L)'
;MSVPEFRERDPDIVAQLSEARGAWSAGRRDEARRRWRMVVAREPALAAPYVNLAGAEAGGDRAAGAWLESAARMLMVGDPAVARNLGVLAQRRGDTDTALGCLRRAAVLAPDDPATAGVMMKLPAGSEPGRDAIRWSARAVLSDPGQEASWIDLVVRLLQDGRAPEAAAWATRIPIPADAWSFKLLRLVAHAYSKTGYDAEAIPLLARLIAREPYDGSLHILQALVHRRTGDLEAAVRHARRGVLVAPGSLDTLAPLGAELARADRHAEAARLLRRALRIDPDRRAETVENLGAALLKLDDGEETGRVLREALVRRPHAPGGYLNASTLALQATDLDAASRYGRMAVIAGPWVADAHYNLGSIRRHQGRVAEARSALDAAVALDDKPMYRYVRAMLELGDGDPVDGLQRYAVRWDIAAFSASRRLGADPSLPLPVWQGEPRPDATLAVWAEQGIGDELWFAGYLAWAAGRVGRVVVEVAASLAGLLRRSFPDIDVRARYEDGTEAAIAAADLQIPMGDLMRLCGAATMPVPTGYLCPDPSAVERLAAVYRADRPDARVVGLSWRSVKPLRGRSFEAPLGDWGPLFALDDTVFVSLQYGDVAADVRLVAERFGRELVCSPEIDAYRDLDAFAAQVAAVDHVVSIANSTVAMAHGLGKCVDVVARTIQDDWRYARRAPVTRWLPTARIAWQTDGQDWATPIRQLAERIGREP
;
A
#
# COMPACT_ATOMS: atom_id res chain seq x y z
N MET A 1 -23.97 -44.02 26.50
CA MET A 1 -25.39 -44.35 26.71
C MET A 1 -25.66 -44.38 28.21
N SER A 2 -25.95 -43.24 28.82
CA SER A 2 -26.71 -43.18 30.08
C SER A 2 -28.18 -43.12 29.67
N VAL A 3 -28.94 -44.19 29.90
CA VAL A 3 -30.32 -44.28 29.45
C VAL A 3 -31.24 -44.13 30.67
N PRO A 4 -31.99 -43.01 30.77
CA PRO A 4 -33.02 -42.84 31.80
C PRO A 4 -34.20 -43.82 31.66
N GLU A 5 -34.31 -44.58 30.57
CA GLU A 5 -35.43 -45.50 30.30
C GLU A 5 -35.31 -46.91 30.89
N PHE A 6 -34.22 -47.26 31.60
CA PHE A 6 -34.08 -48.62 32.15
C PHE A 6 -34.81 -48.84 33.49
N ARG A 7 -35.37 -47.80 34.12
CA ARG A 7 -35.91 -47.92 35.48
C ARG A 7 -37.30 -48.55 35.60
N GLU A 8 -38.00 -48.82 34.50
CA GLU A 8 -39.33 -49.45 34.50
C GLU A 8 -39.47 -50.65 33.55
N ARG A 9 -38.38 -51.34 33.17
CA ARG A 9 -38.44 -52.52 32.29
C ARG A 9 -38.09 -53.82 33.01
N ASP A 10 -38.63 -54.94 32.52
CA ASP A 10 -38.40 -56.30 33.03
C ASP A 10 -36.89 -56.57 33.23
N PRO A 11 -36.43 -56.85 34.47
CA PRO A 11 -35.03 -57.10 34.78
C PRO A 11 -34.37 -58.19 33.92
N ASP A 12 -35.13 -59.20 33.49
CA ASP A 12 -34.61 -60.28 32.66
C ASP A 12 -34.28 -59.77 31.24
N ILE A 13 -35.10 -58.87 30.68
CA ILE A 13 -34.80 -58.26 29.37
C ILE A 13 -33.53 -57.41 29.44
N VAL A 14 -33.34 -56.67 30.53
CA VAL A 14 -32.12 -55.88 30.78
C VAL A 14 -30.90 -56.79 30.87
N ALA A 15 -31.00 -57.90 31.60
CA ALA A 15 -29.95 -58.90 31.72
C ALA A 15 -29.60 -59.53 30.36
N GLN A 16 -30.60 -59.95 29.59
CA GLN A 16 -30.40 -60.54 28.25
C GLN A 16 -29.71 -59.56 27.29
N LEU A 17 -30.09 -58.28 27.30
CA LEU A 17 -29.45 -57.25 26.46
C LEU A 17 -27.99 -56.99 26.88
N SER A 18 -27.72 -56.97 28.18
CA SER A 18 -26.37 -56.78 28.74
C SER A 18 -25.46 -57.97 28.40
N GLU A 19 -25.95 -59.19 28.61
CA GLU A 19 -25.22 -60.43 28.30
C GLU A 19 -25.02 -60.60 26.79
N ALA A 20 -26.01 -60.25 25.96
CA ALA A 20 -25.85 -60.24 24.51
C ALA A 20 -24.75 -59.27 24.06
N ARG A 21 -24.66 -58.09 24.69
CA ARG A 21 -23.58 -57.13 24.44
C ARG A 21 -22.22 -57.68 24.87
N GLY A 22 -22.15 -58.32 26.04
CA GLY A 22 -20.93 -58.98 26.53
C GLY A 22 -20.46 -60.09 25.59
N ALA A 23 -21.37 -60.95 25.15
CA ALA A 23 -21.09 -62.00 24.18
C ALA A 23 -20.62 -61.44 22.83
N TRP A 24 -21.25 -60.37 22.34
CA TRP A 24 -20.87 -59.70 21.10
C TRP A 24 -19.45 -59.12 21.15
N SER A 25 -19.12 -58.42 22.26
CA SER A 25 -17.79 -57.86 22.48
C SER A 25 -16.72 -58.95 22.65
N ALA A 26 -17.08 -60.11 23.22
CA ALA A 26 -16.19 -61.26 23.35
C ALA A 26 -16.09 -62.14 22.09
N GLY A 27 -16.66 -61.71 20.96
CA GLY A 27 -16.63 -62.44 19.69
C GLY A 27 -17.55 -63.66 19.61
N ARG A 28 -18.34 -63.95 20.65
CA ARG A 28 -19.32 -65.04 20.68
C ARG A 28 -20.61 -64.64 19.94
N ARG A 29 -20.52 -64.57 18.60
CA ARG A 29 -21.57 -64.05 17.72
C ARG A 29 -22.89 -64.81 17.82
N ASP A 30 -22.85 -66.13 17.88
CA ASP A 30 -24.06 -66.96 17.92
C ASP A 30 -24.81 -66.84 19.24
N GLU A 31 -24.07 -66.70 20.34
CA GLU A 31 -24.67 -66.44 21.65
C GLU A 31 -25.36 -65.06 21.67
N ALA A 32 -24.69 -64.02 21.15
CA ALA A 32 -25.28 -62.69 21.03
C ALA A 32 -26.55 -62.69 20.16
N ARG A 33 -26.53 -63.37 19.00
CA ARG A 33 -27.70 -63.52 18.13
C ARG A 33 -28.86 -64.23 18.83
N ARG A 34 -28.60 -65.36 19.50
CA ARG A 34 -29.65 -66.08 20.25
C ARG A 34 -30.31 -65.20 21.28
N ARG A 35 -29.52 -64.47 22.07
CA ARG A 35 -30.03 -63.60 23.13
C ARG A 35 -30.84 -62.44 22.57
N TRP A 36 -30.41 -61.78 21.49
CA TRP A 36 -31.23 -60.76 20.83
C TRP A 36 -32.53 -61.33 20.26
N ARG A 37 -32.54 -62.54 19.70
CA ARG A 37 -33.78 -63.19 19.22
C ARG A 37 -34.73 -63.51 20.38
N MET A 38 -34.22 -63.92 21.54
CA MET A 38 -35.04 -64.11 22.74
C MET A 38 -35.70 -62.80 23.18
N VAL A 39 -34.96 -61.70 23.16
CA VAL A 39 -35.52 -60.38 23.49
C VAL A 39 -36.58 -59.97 22.46
N VAL A 40 -36.34 -60.17 21.16
CA VAL A 40 -37.33 -59.93 20.10
C VAL A 40 -38.63 -60.72 20.32
N ALA A 41 -38.52 -61.99 20.71
CA ALA A 41 -39.68 -62.85 20.93
C ALA A 41 -40.53 -62.42 22.14
N ARG A 42 -39.88 -61.85 23.16
CA ARG A 42 -40.55 -61.42 24.40
C ARG A 42 -41.06 -59.99 24.35
N GLU A 43 -40.30 -59.09 23.73
CA GLU A 43 -40.72 -57.72 23.48
C GLU A 43 -40.54 -57.32 22.01
N PRO A 44 -41.51 -57.68 21.14
CA PRO A 44 -41.48 -57.36 19.73
C PRO A 44 -41.50 -55.85 19.43
N ALA A 45 -41.93 -55.03 20.41
CA ALA A 45 -41.96 -53.57 20.28
C ALA A 45 -40.58 -52.92 20.45
N LEU A 46 -39.57 -53.64 20.94
CA LEU A 46 -38.26 -53.09 21.24
C LEU A 46 -37.34 -53.11 20.00
N ALA A 47 -37.03 -51.94 19.43
CA ALA A 47 -36.26 -51.85 18.19
C ALA A 47 -34.77 -52.25 18.28
N ALA A 48 -34.12 -52.04 19.43
CA ALA A 48 -32.66 -52.21 19.57
C ALA A 48 -32.15 -53.65 19.23
N PRO A 49 -32.79 -54.75 19.68
CA PRO A 49 -32.48 -56.11 19.24
C PRO A 49 -32.55 -56.32 17.72
N TYR A 50 -33.55 -55.75 17.05
CA TYR A 50 -33.72 -55.88 15.60
C TYR A 50 -32.55 -55.23 14.84
N VAL A 51 -32.08 -54.05 15.27
CA VAL A 51 -30.91 -53.38 14.67
C VAL A 51 -29.63 -54.20 14.86
N ASN A 52 -29.42 -54.72 16.06
CA ASN A 52 -28.24 -55.53 16.36
C ASN A 52 -28.21 -56.84 15.56
N LEU A 53 -29.38 -57.49 15.43
CA LEU A 53 -29.54 -58.67 14.57
C LEU A 53 -29.35 -58.32 13.09
N ALA A 54 -29.93 -57.22 12.61
CA ALA A 54 -29.75 -56.77 11.23
C ALA A 54 -28.27 -56.58 10.88
N GLY A 55 -27.49 -55.98 11.79
CA GLY A 55 -26.04 -55.85 11.63
C GLY A 55 -25.29 -57.18 11.66
N ALA A 56 -25.74 -58.15 12.47
CA ALA A 56 -25.13 -59.47 12.57
C ALA A 56 -25.43 -60.37 11.35
N GLU A 57 -26.58 -60.20 10.71
CA GLU A 57 -27.01 -61.00 9.55
C GLU A 57 -26.64 -60.34 8.21
N ALA A 58 -26.28 -59.06 8.19
CA ALA A 58 -25.94 -58.29 6.98
C ALA A 58 -24.83 -58.91 6.10
N GLY A 59 -23.96 -59.77 6.65
CA GLY A 59 -22.89 -60.46 5.93
C GLY A 59 -23.23 -61.87 5.43
N GLY A 60 -24.25 -62.53 5.99
CA GLY A 60 -24.53 -63.96 5.76
C GLY A 60 -25.93 -64.25 5.21
N ASP A 61 -26.96 -63.55 5.68
CA ASP A 61 -28.34 -63.67 5.20
C ASP A 61 -28.90 -62.25 4.97
N ARG A 62 -28.69 -61.75 3.75
CA ARG A 62 -29.07 -60.38 3.37
C ARG A 62 -30.58 -60.13 3.47
N ALA A 63 -31.40 -61.14 3.20
CA ALA A 63 -32.86 -61.01 3.23
C ALA A 63 -33.36 -60.90 4.68
N ALA A 64 -32.85 -61.74 5.58
CA ALA A 64 -33.14 -61.64 7.01
C ALA A 64 -32.65 -60.30 7.57
N GLY A 65 -31.44 -59.87 7.20
CA GLY A 65 -30.90 -58.56 7.59
C GLY A 65 -31.75 -57.38 7.12
N ALA A 66 -32.30 -57.42 5.90
CA ALA A 66 -33.17 -56.37 5.37
C ALA A 66 -34.56 -56.34 6.05
N TRP A 67 -35.14 -57.51 6.35
CA TRP A 67 -36.41 -57.59 7.08
C TRP A 67 -36.28 -57.03 8.49
N LEU A 68 -35.23 -57.43 9.22
CA LEU A 68 -34.95 -56.95 10.57
C LEU A 68 -34.74 -55.43 10.60
N GLU A 69 -34.15 -54.88 9.55
CA GLU A 69 -33.98 -53.43 9.40
C GLU A 69 -35.31 -52.72 9.16
N SER A 70 -36.16 -53.24 8.26
CA SER A 70 -37.50 -52.70 8.04
C SER A 70 -38.35 -52.76 9.31
N ALA A 71 -38.27 -53.86 10.06
CA ALA A 71 -38.91 -53.99 11.37
C ALA A 71 -38.38 -52.93 12.35
N ALA A 72 -37.07 -52.76 12.46
CA ALA A 72 -36.46 -51.72 13.28
C ALA A 72 -36.88 -50.29 12.87
N ARG A 73 -37.04 -50.03 11.56
CA ARG A 73 -37.51 -48.74 11.02
C ARG A 73 -38.97 -48.46 11.41
N MET A 74 -39.84 -49.47 11.32
CA MET A 74 -41.24 -49.36 11.75
C MET A 74 -41.37 -49.18 13.26
N LEU A 75 -40.44 -49.76 14.02
CA LEU A 75 -40.37 -49.70 15.47
C LEU A 75 -39.53 -48.52 15.99
N MET A 76 -39.23 -47.49 15.17
CA MET A 76 -38.44 -46.31 15.59
C MET A 76 -39.15 -45.44 16.65
N VAL A 77 -39.31 -45.99 17.85
CA VAL A 77 -39.76 -45.32 19.06
C VAL A 77 -38.60 -44.46 19.54
N GLY A 78 -38.56 -43.18 19.14
CA GLY A 78 -37.82 -42.09 19.80
C GLY A 78 -36.32 -42.24 20.13
N ASP A 79 -35.67 -43.37 19.86
CA ASP A 79 -34.33 -43.66 20.36
C ASP A 79 -33.25 -43.22 19.35
N PRO A 80 -32.42 -42.22 19.71
CA PRO A 80 -31.35 -41.72 18.84
C PRO A 80 -30.30 -42.78 18.51
N ALA A 81 -30.03 -43.74 19.41
CA ALA A 81 -29.04 -44.79 19.18
C ALA A 81 -29.49 -45.80 18.12
N VAL A 82 -30.80 -46.12 18.10
CA VAL A 82 -31.41 -46.98 17.08
C VAL A 82 -31.32 -46.32 15.70
N ALA A 83 -31.74 -45.06 15.61
CA ALA A 83 -31.68 -44.29 14.37
C ALA A 83 -30.23 -44.15 13.86
N ARG A 84 -29.26 -43.88 14.74
CA ARG A 84 -27.83 -43.80 14.39
C ARG A 84 -27.30 -45.12 13.84
N ASN A 85 -27.60 -46.23 14.52
CA ASN A 85 -27.10 -47.55 14.14
C ASN A 85 -27.69 -48.01 12.79
N LEU A 86 -28.97 -47.73 12.52
CA LEU A 86 -29.59 -47.94 11.21
C LEU A 86 -28.86 -47.12 10.12
N GLY A 87 -28.53 -45.86 10.42
CA GLY A 87 -27.75 -45.02 9.53
C GLY A 87 -26.36 -45.58 9.20
N VAL A 88 -25.62 -46.07 10.20
CA VAL A 88 -24.31 -46.72 10.02
C VAL A 88 -24.44 -47.99 9.17
N LEU A 89 -25.50 -48.79 9.35
CA LEU A 89 -25.73 -50.00 8.56
C LEU A 89 -26.03 -49.67 7.09
N ALA A 90 -26.87 -48.66 6.84
CA ALA A 90 -27.14 -48.18 5.48
C ALA A 90 -25.86 -47.67 4.81
N GLN A 91 -25.03 -46.91 5.53
CA GLN A 91 -23.73 -46.42 5.03
C GLN A 91 -22.81 -47.57 4.61
N ARG A 92 -22.69 -48.64 5.40
CA ARG A 92 -21.86 -49.82 5.07
C ARG A 92 -22.31 -50.52 3.78
N ARG A 93 -23.56 -50.36 3.38
CA ARG A 93 -24.14 -50.92 2.16
C ARG A 93 -24.07 -49.97 0.96
N GLY A 94 -23.58 -48.74 1.16
CA GLY A 94 -23.54 -47.70 0.13
C GLY A 94 -24.86 -46.95 -0.08
N ASP A 95 -25.88 -47.22 0.73
CA ASP A 95 -27.18 -46.52 0.66
C ASP A 95 -27.10 -45.20 1.43
N THR A 96 -26.67 -44.16 0.71
CA THR A 96 -26.37 -42.84 1.28
C THR A 96 -27.63 -42.08 1.69
N ASP A 97 -28.72 -42.20 0.93
CA ASP A 97 -29.97 -41.48 1.20
C ASP A 97 -30.64 -42.01 2.47
N THR A 98 -30.70 -43.33 2.63
CA THR A 98 -31.21 -43.92 3.87
C THR A 98 -30.29 -43.61 5.05
N ALA A 99 -28.96 -43.70 4.86
CA ALA A 99 -28.01 -43.37 5.91
C ALA A 99 -28.25 -41.95 6.42
N LEU A 100 -28.40 -41.00 5.51
CA LEU A 100 -28.67 -39.60 5.83
C LEU A 100 -30.01 -39.41 6.56
N GLY A 101 -31.08 -40.01 6.06
CA GLY A 101 -32.41 -39.92 6.69
C GLY A 101 -32.42 -40.43 8.13
N CYS A 102 -31.77 -41.58 8.37
CA CYS A 102 -31.68 -42.18 9.70
C CYS A 102 -30.81 -41.34 10.65
N LEU A 103 -29.67 -40.84 10.17
CA LEU A 103 -28.77 -40.04 10.99
C LEU A 103 -29.31 -38.65 11.30
N ARG A 104 -30.04 -38.01 10.37
CA ARG A 104 -30.77 -36.76 10.63
C ARG A 104 -31.84 -36.95 11.71
N ARG A 105 -32.54 -38.08 11.70
CA ARG A 105 -33.48 -38.42 12.76
C ARG A 105 -32.78 -38.64 14.09
N ALA A 106 -31.65 -39.36 14.12
CA ALA A 106 -30.84 -39.51 15.33
C ALA A 106 -30.41 -38.14 15.91
N ALA A 107 -30.02 -37.22 15.03
CA ALA A 107 -29.65 -35.85 15.35
C ALA A 107 -30.82 -35.00 15.89
N VAL A 108 -32.05 -35.22 15.42
CA VAL A 108 -33.25 -34.56 15.98
C VAL A 108 -33.57 -35.10 17.37
N LEU A 109 -33.41 -36.41 17.57
CA LEU A 109 -33.76 -37.09 18.82
C LEU A 109 -32.73 -36.85 19.93
N ALA A 110 -31.43 -36.77 19.60
CA ALA A 110 -30.38 -36.36 20.51
C ALA A 110 -29.41 -35.38 19.82
N PRO A 111 -29.73 -34.07 19.86
CA PRO A 111 -28.92 -33.03 19.22
C PRO A 111 -27.46 -33.01 19.70
N ASP A 112 -27.22 -33.41 20.95
CA ASP A 112 -25.91 -33.34 21.61
C ASP A 112 -25.19 -34.69 21.70
N ASP A 113 -25.66 -35.73 20.99
CA ASP A 113 -25.00 -37.05 20.99
C ASP A 113 -23.67 -37.05 20.19
N PRO A 114 -22.51 -37.23 20.85
CA PRO A 114 -21.19 -37.23 20.20
C PRO A 114 -21.08 -38.27 19.10
N ALA A 115 -21.70 -39.44 19.33
CA ALA A 115 -21.60 -40.57 18.43
C ALA A 115 -22.38 -40.33 17.14
N THR A 116 -23.50 -39.60 17.19
CA THR A 116 -24.23 -39.19 15.99
C THR A 116 -23.43 -38.16 15.18
N ALA A 117 -22.85 -37.14 15.83
CA ALA A 117 -22.00 -36.16 15.16
C ALA A 117 -20.77 -36.81 14.49
N GLY A 118 -20.11 -37.75 15.17
CA GLY A 118 -18.94 -38.46 14.64
C GLY A 118 -19.24 -39.38 13.44
N VAL A 119 -20.47 -39.89 13.32
CA VAL A 119 -20.90 -40.66 12.14
C VAL A 119 -21.30 -39.72 11.01
N MET A 120 -22.03 -38.64 11.31
CA MET A 120 -22.43 -37.62 10.33
C MET A 120 -21.23 -36.97 9.64
N MET A 121 -20.16 -36.69 10.39
CA MET A 121 -18.89 -36.18 9.86
C MET A 121 -18.28 -37.08 8.78
N LYS A 122 -18.45 -38.41 8.91
CA LYS A 122 -17.81 -39.40 8.03
C LYS A 122 -18.62 -39.70 6.76
N LEU A 123 -19.74 -39.02 6.54
CA LEU A 123 -20.49 -39.15 5.30
C LEU A 123 -19.69 -38.58 4.11
N PRO A 124 -19.86 -39.14 2.90
CA PRO A 124 -19.20 -38.64 1.70
C PRO A 124 -19.44 -37.14 1.47
N ALA A 125 -18.45 -36.48 0.88
CA ALA A 125 -18.58 -35.08 0.50
C ALA A 125 -19.74 -34.92 -0.52
N GLY A 126 -20.64 -33.97 -0.27
CA GLY A 126 -21.82 -33.69 -1.11
C GLY A 126 -23.12 -34.38 -0.67
N SER A 127 -23.08 -35.28 0.33
CA SER A 127 -24.30 -35.94 0.86
C SER A 127 -25.14 -35.04 1.79
N GLU A 128 -24.54 -33.99 2.37
CA GLU A 128 -25.21 -32.96 3.18
C GLU A 128 -24.89 -31.58 2.58
N PRO A 129 -25.80 -30.58 2.65
CA PRO A 129 -25.46 -29.20 2.39
C PRO A 129 -24.27 -28.74 3.25
N GLY A 130 -23.34 -27.99 2.65
CA GLY A 130 -22.04 -27.65 3.25
C GLY A 130 -22.12 -27.04 4.66
N ARG A 131 -23.15 -26.23 4.95
CA ARG A 131 -23.36 -25.61 6.27
C ARG A 131 -23.67 -26.62 7.38
N ASP A 132 -24.43 -27.67 7.08
CA ASP A 132 -24.79 -28.69 8.07
C ASP A 132 -23.62 -29.65 8.30
N ALA A 133 -22.84 -29.96 7.27
CA ALA A 133 -21.61 -30.74 7.42
C ALA A 133 -20.57 -30.06 8.34
N ILE A 134 -20.40 -28.73 8.22
CA ILE A 134 -19.53 -27.94 9.13
C ILE A 134 -20.06 -28.01 10.57
N ARG A 135 -21.38 -27.88 10.78
CA ARG A 135 -21.99 -27.99 12.11
C ARG A 135 -21.73 -29.34 12.76
N TRP A 136 -21.87 -30.44 12.01
CA TRP A 136 -21.58 -31.77 12.52
C TRP A 136 -20.11 -31.94 12.90
N SER A 137 -19.22 -31.39 12.09
CA SER A 137 -17.78 -31.40 12.36
C SER A 137 -17.42 -30.60 13.61
N ALA A 138 -18.04 -29.43 13.78
CA ALA A 138 -17.89 -28.60 14.97
C ALA A 138 -18.42 -29.30 16.24
N ARG A 139 -19.55 -30.01 16.16
CA ARG A 139 -20.07 -30.79 17.30
C ARG A 139 -19.17 -31.95 17.69
N ALA A 140 -18.63 -32.66 16.70
CA ALA A 140 -17.71 -33.76 16.94
C ALA A 140 -16.43 -33.30 17.66
N VAL A 141 -15.83 -32.16 17.27
CA VAL A 141 -14.66 -31.62 18.00
C VAL A 141 -15.01 -31.14 19.40
N LEU A 142 -16.19 -30.57 19.62
CA LEU A 142 -16.62 -30.13 20.95
C LEU A 142 -16.89 -31.31 21.90
N SER A 143 -17.33 -32.44 21.34
CA SER A 143 -17.69 -33.63 22.13
C SER A 143 -16.48 -34.50 22.49
N ASP A 144 -15.48 -34.58 21.61
CA ASP A 144 -14.21 -35.24 21.87
C ASP A 144 -13.04 -34.38 21.35
N PRO A 145 -12.63 -33.36 22.11
CA PRO A 145 -11.59 -32.42 21.68
C PRO A 145 -10.20 -33.07 21.50
N GLY A 146 -9.96 -34.25 22.07
CA GLY A 146 -8.69 -34.97 21.94
C GLY A 146 -8.52 -35.71 20.61
N GLN A 147 -9.59 -35.87 19.84
CA GLN A 147 -9.57 -36.62 18.59
C GLN A 147 -9.15 -35.77 17.39
N GLU A 148 -7.88 -35.87 17.00
CA GLU A 148 -7.30 -35.11 15.89
C GLU A 148 -8.09 -35.21 14.57
N ALA A 149 -8.61 -36.40 14.25
CA ALA A 149 -9.38 -36.64 13.03
C ALA A 149 -10.60 -35.71 12.89
N SER A 150 -11.25 -35.38 14.01
CA SER A 150 -12.39 -34.47 14.06
C SER A 150 -11.99 -33.04 13.68
N TRP A 151 -10.81 -32.61 14.16
CA TRP A 151 -10.27 -31.29 13.86
C TRP A 151 -9.85 -31.16 12.40
N ILE A 152 -9.20 -32.19 11.85
CA ILE A 152 -8.83 -32.23 10.42
C ILE A 152 -10.07 -32.04 9.54
N ASP A 153 -11.15 -32.77 9.82
CA ASP A 153 -12.37 -32.68 9.00
C ASP A 153 -13.02 -31.30 9.09
N LEU A 154 -13.15 -30.74 10.30
CA LEU A 154 -13.67 -29.39 10.52
C LEU A 154 -12.87 -28.34 9.74
N VAL A 155 -11.53 -28.35 9.85
CA VAL A 155 -10.66 -27.37 9.18
C VAL A 155 -10.73 -27.54 7.66
N VAL A 156 -10.72 -28.77 7.14
CA VAL A 156 -10.89 -29.02 5.69
C VAL A 156 -12.20 -28.44 5.19
N ARG A 157 -13.32 -28.71 5.85
CA ARG A 157 -14.64 -28.23 5.41
C ARG A 157 -14.74 -26.72 5.46
N LEU A 158 -14.23 -26.09 6.53
CA LEU A 158 -14.20 -24.63 6.62
C LEU A 158 -13.36 -24.01 5.50
N LEU A 159 -12.21 -24.58 5.16
CA LEU A 159 -11.38 -24.10 4.05
C LEU A 159 -12.04 -24.31 2.68
N GLN A 160 -12.70 -25.46 2.46
CA GLN A 160 -13.44 -25.74 1.23
C GLN A 160 -14.63 -24.81 1.02
N ASP A 161 -15.30 -24.41 2.11
CA ASP A 161 -16.42 -23.45 2.11
C ASP A 161 -15.93 -21.98 2.04
N GLY A 162 -14.62 -21.75 1.91
CA GLY A 162 -14.02 -20.41 1.85
C GLY A 162 -13.94 -19.67 3.18
N ARG A 163 -14.27 -20.33 4.30
CA ARG A 163 -14.32 -19.76 5.66
C ARG A 163 -12.98 -19.89 6.39
N ALA A 164 -11.91 -19.45 5.73
CA ALA A 164 -10.56 -19.48 6.30
C ALA A 164 -10.43 -18.73 7.65
N PRO A 165 -11.08 -17.56 7.87
CA PRO A 165 -11.06 -16.89 9.19
C PRO A 165 -11.61 -17.76 10.32
N GLU A 166 -12.66 -18.52 10.06
CA GLU A 166 -13.24 -19.41 11.05
C GLU A 166 -12.38 -20.67 11.26
N ALA A 167 -11.80 -21.21 10.19
CA ALA A 167 -10.82 -22.30 10.30
C ALA A 167 -9.66 -21.91 11.21
N ALA A 168 -9.12 -20.70 11.04
CA ALA A 168 -8.06 -20.16 11.88
C ALA A 168 -8.53 -20.00 13.34
N ALA A 169 -9.71 -19.41 13.57
CA ALA A 169 -10.27 -19.22 14.91
C ALA A 169 -10.55 -20.55 15.65
N TRP A 170 -10.94 -21.61 14.93
CA TRP A 170 -11.06 -22.95 15.52
C TRP A 170 -9.69 -23.57 15.80
N ALA A 171 -8.71 -23.36 14.92
CA ALA A 171 -7.38 -23.93 15.08
C ALA A 171 -6.66 -23.44 16.35
N THR A 172 -6.91 -22.20 16.81
CA THR A 172 -6.34 -21.69 18.08
C THR A 172 -6.90 -22.40 19.32
N ARG A 173 -7.98 -23.18 19.17
CA ARG A 173 -8.67 -23.89 20.26
C ARG A 173 -8.36 -25.39 20.29
N ILE A 174 -7.49 -25.88 19.41
CA ILE A 174 -7.09 -27.29 19.37
C ILE A 174 -6.32 -27.59 20.67
N PRO A 175 -6.81 -28.50 21.53
CA PRO A 175 -6.14 -28.80 22.80
C PRO A 175 -4.95 -29.74 22.64
N ILE A 176 -4.78 -30.31 21.44
CA ILE A 176 -3.65 -31.17 21.09
C ILE A 176 -2.42 -30.28 20.90
N PRO A 177 -1.31 -30.52 21.62
CA PRO A 177 -0.06 -29.79 21.44
C PRO A 177 0.43 -29.82 19.98
N ALA A 178 0.91 -28.68 19.48
CA ALA A 178 1.25 -28.55 18.06
C ALA A 178 2.42 -29.48 17.63
N ASP A 179 3.30 -29.86 18.54
CA ASP A 179 4.36 -30.85 18.33
C ASP A 179 3.81 -32.25 18.03
N ALA A 180 2.64 -32.59 18.59
CA ALA A 180 1.93 -33.84 18.39
C ALA A 180 1.01 -33.87 17.15
N TRP A 181 0.85 -32.75 16.42
CA TRP A 181 0.01 -32.73 15.22
C TRP A 181 0.57 -33.59 14.09
N SER A 182 -0.34 -34.32 13.42
CA SER A 182 -0.05 -34.96 12.15
C SER A 182 0.37 -33.94 11.10
N PHE A 183 1.12 -34.39 10.10
CA PHE A 183 1.52 -33.55 8.98
C PHE A 183 0.33 -32.91 8.25
N LYS A 184 -0.79 -33.65 8.14
CA LYS A 184 -2.03 -33.19 7.51
C LYS A 184 -2.66 -32.03 8.29
N LEU A 185 -2.83 -32.17 9.61
CA LEU A 185 -3.39 -31.09 10.43
C LEU A 185 -2.48 -29.85 10.41
N LEU A 186 -1.17 -30.06 10.55
CA LEU A 186 -0.18 -28.99 10.50
C LEU A 186 -0.27 -28.18 9.18
N ARG A 187 -0.35 -28.86 8.03
CA ARG A 187 -0.47 -28.22 6.71
C ARG A 187 -1.79 -27.44 6.55
N LEU A 188 -2.90 -27.99 7.04
CA LEU A 188 -4.22 -27.35 6.98
C LEU A 188 -4.29 -26.09 7.86
N VAL A 189 -3.81 -26.18 9.10
CA VAL A 189 -3.78 -25.06 10.04
C VAL A 189 -2.83 -23.97 9.54
N ALA A 190 -1.62 -24.33 9.09
CA ALA A 190 -0.69 -23.39 8.48
C ALA A 190 -1.31 -22.69 7.27
N HIS A 191 -2.08 -23.42 6.43
CA HIS A 191 -2.79 -22.82 5.31
C HIS A 191 -3.87 -21.82 5.79
N ALA A 192 -4.70 -22.21 6.77
CA ALA A 192 -5.72 -21.34 7.35
C ALA A 192 -5.11 -20.06 7.93
N TYR A 193 -4.06 -20.18 8.76
CA TYR A 193 -3.32 -19.03 9.29
C TYR A 193 -2.68 -18.21 8.18
N SER A 194 -2.05 -18.83 7.18
CA SER A 194 -1.47 -18.11 6.04
C SER A 194 -2.48 -17.35 5.16
N LYS A 195 -3.78 -17.66 5.26
CA LYS A 195 -4.87 -16.95 4.56
C LYS A 195 -5.49 -15.84 5.42
N THR A 196 -5.11 -15.76 6.69
CA THR A 196 -5.73 -14.91 7.71
C THR A 196 -4.64 -14.08 8.41
N GLY A 197 -5.01 -13.15 9.28
CA GLY A 197 -4.05 -12.27 9.99
C GLY A 197 -3.25 -12.95 11.12
N TYR A 198 -3.30 -14.28 11.24
CA TYR A 198 -2.59 -15.06 12.28
C TYR A 198 -1.14 -15.33 11.85
N ASP A 199 -0.41 -14.26 11.52
CA ASP A 199 0.91 -14.34 10.91
C ASP A 199 1.97 -14.86 11.88
N ALA A 200 1.87 -14.48 13.17
CA ALA A 200 2.78 -14.91 14.23
C ALA A 200 2.70 -16.42 14.47
N GLU A 201 1.50 -17.01 14.35
CA GLU A 201 1.25 -18.44 14.48
C GLU A 201 1.58 -19.21 13.19
N ALA A 202 1.38 -18.60 12.01
CA ALA A 202 1.66 -19.24 10.72
C ALA A 202 3.15 -19.55 10.52
N ILE A 203 4.03 -18.59 10.83
CA ILE A 203 5.47 -18.67 10.60
C ILE A 203 6.12 -19.92 11.22
N PRO A 204 5.96 -20.23 12.52
CA PRO A 204 6.59 -21.40 13.13
C PRO A 204 6.03 -22.73 12.58
N LEU A 205 4.75 -22.79 12.23
CA LEU A 205 4.15 -23.99 11.64
C LEU A 205 4.68 -24.25 10.22
N LEU A 206 4.77 -23.20 9.41
CA LEU A 206 5.35 -23.27 8.07
C LEU A 206 6.84 -23.60 8.12
N ALA A 207 7.61 -23.07 9.07
CA ALA A 207 9.01 -23.45 9.28
C ALA A 207 9.17 -24.95 9.57
N ARG A 208 8.28 -25.53 10.39
CA ARG A 208 8.25 -26.98 10.67
C ARG A 208 7.86 -27.80 9.43
N LEU A 209 6.92 -27.32 8.62
CA LEU A 209 6.55 -27.98 7.36
C LEU A 209 7.71 -27.95 6.37
N ILE A 210 8.36 -26.80 6.19
CA ILE A 210 9.53 -26.64 5.30
C ILE A 210 10.70 -27.53 5.76
N ALA A 211 10.93 -27.67 7.07
CA ALA A 211 11.96 -28.56 7.58
C ALA A 211 11.70 -30.04 7.23
N ARG A 212 10.43 -30.46 7.15
CA ARG A 212 10.02 -31.82 6.77
C ARG A 212 9.98 -32.03 5.26
N GLU A 213 9.52 -31.03 4.51
CA GLU A 213 9.41 -31.05 3.04
C GLU A 213 10.15 -29.85 2.42
N PRO A 214 11.50 -29.84 2.45
CA PRO A 214 12.29 -28.69 1.98
C PRO A 214 12.19 -28.44 0.47
N TYR A 215 11.63 -29.40 -0.27
CA TYR A 215 11.44 -29.35 -1.72
C TYR A 215 9.97 -29.11 -2.13
N ASP A 216 9.07 -28.75 -1.21
CA ASP A 216 7.75 -28.24 -1.56
C ASP A 216 7.82 -26.70 -1.72
N GLY A 217 7.97 -26.24 -2.97
CA GLY A 217 8.03 -24.82 -3.30
C GLY A 217 6.79 -24.03 -2.86
N SER A 218 5.62 -24.67 -2.71
CA SER A 218 4.38 -24.01 -2.28
C SER A 218 4.45 -23.53 -0.83
N LEU A 219 5.16 -24.26 0.05
CA LEU A 219 5.36 -23.88 1.45
C LEU A 219 6.20 -22.60 1.55
N HIS A 220 7.22 -22.48 0.71
CA HIS A 220 8.03 -21.27 0.61
C HIS A 220 7.21 -20.07 0.11
N ILE A 221 6.28 -20.27 -0.82
CA ILE A 221 5.37 -19.20 -1.25
C ILE A 221 4.41 -18.79 -0.14
N LEU A 222 3.81 -19.73 0.59
CA LEU A 222 2.95 -19.40 1.73
C LEU A 222 3.70 -18.59 2.80
N GLN A 223 4.94 -18.98 3.11
CA GLN A 223 5.80 -18.24 4.03
C GLN A 223 6.11 -16.82 3.53
N ALA A 224 6.34 -16.65 2.23
CA ALA A 224 6.55 -15.34 1.63
C ALA A 224 5.31 -14.43 1.76
N LEU A 225 4.11 -14.98 1.54
CA LEU A 225 2.85 -14.25 1.68
C LEU A 225 2.58 -13.78 3.12
N VAL A 226 2.99 -14.59 4.11
CA VAL A 226 2.91 -14.23 5.54
C VAL A 226 3.87 -13.09 5.85
N HIS A 227 5.15 -13.19 5.45
CA HIS A 227 6.12 -12.12 5.64
C HIS A 227 5.73 -10.81 4.94
N ARG A 228 5.07 -10.89 3.78
CA ARG A 228 4.50 -9.72 3.11
C ARG A 228 3.48 -9.00 3.98
N ARG A 229 2.56 -9.72 4.64
CA ARG A 229 1.54 -9.10 5.51
C ARG A 229 2.16 -8.47 6.76
N THR A 230 3.22 -9.06 7.29
CA THR A 230 3.97 -8.50 8.42
C THR A 230 4.92 -7.36 8.02
N GLY A 231 4.99 -7.00 6.72
CA GLY A 231 5.83 -5.93 6.21
C GLY A 231 7.31 -6.28 6.02
N ASP A 232 7.73 -7.53 6.26
CA ASP A 232 9.12 -7.97 6.02
C ASP A 232 9.30 -8.37 4.55
N LEU A 233 9.41 -7.34 3.68
CA LEU A 233 9.54 -7.51 2.24
C LEU A 233 10.77 -8.32 1.84
N GLU A 234 11.89 -8.17 2.57
CA GLU A 234 13.12 -8.91 2.28
C GLU A 234 12.97 -10.39 2.65
N ALA A 235 12.34 -10.73 3.78
CA ALA A 235 12.01 -12.13 4.07
C ALA A 235 11.04 -12.72 3.05
N ALA A 236 10.03 -11.94 2.62
CA ALA A 236 9.11 -12.36 1.58
C ALA A 236 9.85 -12.72 0.27
N VAL A 237 10.74 -11.83 -0.20
CA VAL A 237 11.57 -12.07 -1.39
C VAL A 237 12.50 -13.27 -1.20
N ARG A 238 13.17 -13.41 -0.04
CA ARG A 238 14.04 -14.58 0.25
C ARG A 238 13.29 -15.90 0.18
N HIS A 239 12.11 -15.99 0.79
CA HIS A 239 11.29 -17.20 0.75
C HIS A 239 10.74 -17.47 -0.65
N ALA A 240 10.25 -16.45 -1.36
CA ALA A 240 9.78 -16.62 -2.73
C ALA A 240 10.90 -17.09 -3.69
N ARG A 241 12.15 -16.61 -3.49
CA ARG A 241 13.34 -17.09 -4.23
C ARG A 241 13.62 -18.57 -3.97
N ARG A 242 13.50 -19.03 -2.72
CA ARG A 242 13.64 -20.46 -2.39
C ARG A 242 12.55 -21.29 -3.06
N GLY A 243 11.31 -20.81 -3.11
CA GLY A 243 10.23 -21.47 -3.85
C GLY A 243 10.58 -21.65 -5.34
N VAL A 244 11.12 -20.62 -5.98
CA VAL A 244 11.59 -20.71 -7.38
C VAL A 244 12.81 -21.63 -7.53
N LEU A 245 13.76 -21.63 -6.58
CA LEU A 245 14.92 -22.54 -6.64
C LEU A 245 14.47 -24.02 -6.65
N VAL A 246 13.46 -24.33 -5.83
CA VAL A 246 12.89 -25.67 -5.70
C VAL A 246 12.03 -26.06 -6.91
N ALA A 247 11.26 -25.11 -7.46
CA ALA A 247 10.40 -25.34 -8.64
C ALA A 247 10.57 -24.22 -9.69
N PRO A 248 11.67 -24.22 -10.48
CA PRO A 248 12.11 -23.07 -11.29
C PRO A 248 11.31 -22.83 -12.58
N GLY A 249 10.48 -23.79 -12.98
CA GLY A 249 9.57 -23.68 -14.12
C GLY A 249 8.10 -23.61 -13.72
N SER A 250 7.80 -23.50 -12.42
CA SER A 250 6.42 -23.38 -11.97
C SER A 250 5.99 -21.94 -12.00
N LEU A 251 4.87 -21.70 -12.67
CA LEU A 251 4.20 -20.43 -12.65
C LEU A 251 3.83 -20.06 -11.18
N ASP A 252 3.45 -21.03 -10.35
CA ASP A 252 3.06 -20.85 -8.93
C ASP A 252 4.19 -20.32 -8.05
N THR A 253 5.44 -20.36 -8.52
CA THR A 253 6.58 -19.80 -7.80
C THR A 253 7.11 -18.53 -8.46
N LEU A 254 7.12 -18.48 -9.80
CA LEU A 254 7.63 -17.32 -10.56
C LEU A 254 6.76 -16.07 -10.40
N ALA A 255 5.43 -16.20 -10.46
CA ALA A 255 4.53 -15.04 -10.38
C ALA A 255 4.53 -14.40 -8.97
N PRO A 256 4.43 -15.17 -7.87
CA PRO A 256 4.56 -14.60 -6.53
C PRO A 256 5.93 -13.95 -6.31
N LEU A 257 7.04 -14.57 -6.75
CA LEU A 257 8.36 -13.92 -6.65
C LEU A 257 8.40 -12.61 -7.43
N GLY A 258 7.86 -12.57 -8.64
CA GLY A 258 7.75 -11.34 -9.42
C GLY A 258 6.96 -10.26 -8.68
N ALA A 259 5.84 -10.62 -8.06
CA ALA A 259 5.03 -9.69 -7.27
C ALA A 259 5.76 -9.19 -6.01
N GLU A 260 6.47 -10.06 -5.28
CA GLU A 260 7.25 -9.66 -4.10
C GLU A 260 8.46 -8.78 -4.47
N LEU A 261 9.13 -9.07 -5.58
CA LEU A 261 10.19 -8.20 -6.11
C LEU A 261 9.65 -6.82 -6.49
N ALA A 262 8.47 -6.75 -7.11
CA ALA A 262 7.85 -5.47 -7.44
C ALA A 262 7.51 -4.65 -6.20
N ARG A 263 7.07 -5.30 -5.11
CA ARG A 263 6.80 -4.63 -3.82
C ARG A 263 8.08 -4.16 -3.12
N ALA A 264 9.18 -4.87 -3.31
CA ALA A 264 10.51 -4.48 -2.82
C ALA A 264 11.24 -3.49 -3.76
N ASP A 265 10.50 -2.77 -4.62
CA ASP A 265 11.02 -1.81 -5.62
C ASP A 265 12.05 -2.36 -6.63
N ARG A 266 12.13 -3.69 -6.79
CA ARG A 266 13.01 -4.38 -7.75
C ARG A 266 12.30 -4.63 -9.08
N HIS A 267 11.78 -3.56 -9.67
CA HIS A 267 10.86 -3.62 -10.81
C HIS A 267 11.43 -4.28 -12.07
N ALA A 268 12.72 -4.08 -12.38
CA ALA A 268 13.37 -4.70 -13.53
C ALA A 268 13.45 -6.24 -13.41
N GLU A 269 13.81 -6.74 -12.23
CA GLU A 269 13.82 -8.18 -11.95
C GLU A 269 12.40 -8.76 -11.97
N ALA A 270 11.44 -8.04 -11.38
CA ALA A 270 10.03 -8.41 -11.37
C ALA A 270 9.49 -8.57 -12.80
N ALA A 271 9.68 -7.56 -13.65
CA ALA A 271 9.21 -7.59 -15.04
C ALA A 271 9.82 -8.78 -15.82
N ARG A 272 11.12 -9.03 -15.67
CA ARG A 272 11.78 -10.19 -16.32
C ARG A 272 11.18 -11.52 -15.89
N LEU A 273 10.91 -11.70 -14.60
CA LEU A 273 10.34 -12.93 -14.06
C LEU A 273 8.86 -13.11 -14.44
N LEU A 274 8.08 -12.03 -14.41
CA LEU A 274 6.67 -12.05 -14.82
C LEU A 274 6.52 -12.32 -16.32
N ARG A 275 7.40 -11.75 -17.17
CA ARG A 275 7.47 -12.13 -18.60
C ARG A 275 7.81 -13.61 -18.79
N ARG A 276 8.71 -14.17 -17.97
CA ARG A 276 9.01 -15.62 -18.00
C ARG A 276 7.80 -16.45 -17.57
N ALA A 277 7.10 -16.03 -16.52
CA ALA A 277 5.88 -16.68 -16.05
C ALA A 277 4.84 -16.75 -17.18
N LEU A 278 4.52 -15.62 -17.81
CA LEU A 278 3.53 -15.57 -18.90
C LEU A 278 3.87 -16.40 -20.14
N ARG A 279 5.16 -16.74 -20.37
CA ARG A 279 5.56 -17.67 -21.44
C ARG A 279 5.26 -19.14 -21.13
N ILE A 280 5.17 -19.51 -19.85
CA ILE A 280 4.94 -20.90 -19.43
C ILE A 280 3.45 -21.25 -19.56
N ASP A 281 2.57 -20.31 -19.22
CA ASP A 281 1.11 -20.49 -19.33
C ASP A 281 0.45 -19.13 -19.64
N PRO A 282 0.18 -18.85 -20.92
CA PRO A 282 -0.43 -17.58 -21.34
C PRO A 282 -1.89 -17.39 -20.90
N ASP A 283 -2.61 -18.45 -20.54
CA ASP A 283 -4.07 -18.43 -20.40
C ASP A 283 -4.52 -18.32 -18.93
N ARG A 284 -3.76 -18.87 -17.97
CA ARG A 284 -4.23 -19.00 -16.58
C ARG A 284 -4.04 -17.81 -15.65
N ARG A 285 -3.42 -16.68 -16.03
CA ARG A 285 -2.97 -15.69 -15.02
C ARG A 285 -3.14 -14.22 -15.35
N ALA A 286 -4.39 -13.78 -15.42
CA ALA A 286 -4.70 -12.37 -15.53
C ALA A 286 -4.09 -11.50 -14.39
N GLU A 287 -3.90 -12.04 -13.18
CA GLU A 287 -3.17 -11.34 -12.09
C GLU A 287 -1.67 -11.14 -12.42
N THR A 288 -1.03 -12.08 -13.12
CA THR A 288 0.38 -11.94 -13.52
C THR A 288 0.55 -10.85 -14.58
N VAL A 289 -0.41 -10.69 -15.49
CA VAL A 289 -0.44 -9.58 -16.45
C VAL A 289 -0.59 -8.23 -15.72
N GLU A 290 -1.46 -8.16 -14.72
CA GLU A 290 -1.63 -6.96 -13.88
C GLU A 290 -0.34 -6.61 -13.11
N ASN A 291 0.30 -7.59 -12.47
CA ASN A 291 1.57 -7.39 -11.77
C ASN A 291 2.70 -6.99 -12.72
N LEU A 292 2.72 -7.51 -13.95
CA LEU A 292 3.68 -7.10 -14.98
C LEU A 292 3.45 -5.64 -15.35
N GLY A 293 2.20 -5.24 -15.59
CA GLY A 293 1.84 -3.85 -15.86
C GLY A 293 2.26 -2.90 -14.73
N ALA A 294 2.05 -3.30 -13.47
CA ALA A 294 2.50 -2.54 -12.30
C ALA A 294 4.03 -2.37 -12.25
N ALA A 295 4.79 -3.43 -12.58
CA ALA A 295 6.25 -3.37 -12.64
C ALA A 295 6.75 -2.50 -13.81
N LEU A 296 6.14 -2.61 -14.99
CA LEU A 296 6.53 -1.83 -16.18
C LEU A 296 6.23 -0.33 -16.01
N LEU A 297 5.12 0.02 -15.37
CA LEU A 297 4.79 1.41 -15.02
C LEU A 297 5.91 2.14 -14.26
N LYS A 298 6.64 1.40 -13.42
CA LYS A 298 7.75 1.94 -12.63
C LYS A 298 9.05 2.04 -13.42
N LEU A 299 9.16 1.34 -14.54
CA LEU A 299 10.29 1.40 -15.46
C LEU A 299 10.09 2.46 -16.57
N ASP A 300 8.93 3.13 -16.63
CA ASP A 300 8.54 4.18 -17.59
C ASP A 300 8.63 3.74 -19.08
N ASP A 301 8.44 2.45 -19.37
CA ASP A 301 8.34 1.92 -20.75
C ASP A 301 6.89 2.03 -21.25
N GLY A 302 6.51 3.21 -21.76
CA GLY A 302 5.12 3.56 -22.03
C GLY A 302 4.38 2.66 -23.03
N GLU A 303 5.05 2.20 -24.11
CA GLU A 303 4.40 1.44 -25.18
C GLU A 303 4.07 0.00 -24.75
N GLU A 304 5.06 -0.72 -24.18
CA GLU A 304 4.82 -2.07 -23.67
C GLU A 304 3.83 -2.03 -22.50
N THR A 305 3.99 -1.05 -21.59
CA THR A 305 3.08 -0.88 -20.45
C THR A 305 1.63 -0.70 -20.92
N GLY A 306 1.39 0.17 -21.91
CA GLY A 306 0.05 0.40 -22.45
C GLY A 306 -0.55 -0.84 -23.10
N ARG A 307 0.26 -1.68 -23.76
CA ARG A 307 -0.20 -2.97 -24.31
C ARG A 307 -0.58 -3.96 -23.19
N VAL A 308 0.29 -4.14 -22.20
CA VAL A 308 0.09 -5.09 -21.08
C VAL A 308 -1.12 -4.69 -20.22
N LEU A 309 -1.30 -3.39 -19.95
CA LEU A 309 -2.45 -2.92 -19.17
C LEU A 309 -3.77 -3.09 -19.92
N ARG A 310 -3.81 -2.85 -21.24
CA ARG A 310 -5.01 -3.16 -22.05
C ARG A 310 -5.36 -4.64 -21.99
N GLU A 311 -4.36 -5.52 -22.06
CA GLU A 311 -4.57 -6.96 -21.91
C GLU A 311 -5.12 -7.32 -20.51
N ALA A 312 -4.58 -6.71 -19.44
CA ALA A 312 -5.08 -6.92 -18.08
C ALA A 312 -6.57 -6.53 -17.95
N LEU A 313 -6.97 -5.41 -18.54
CA LEU A 313 -8.36 -4.93 -18.53
C LEU A 313 -9.33 -5.86 -19.28
N VAL A 314 -8.89 -6.46 -20.39
CA VAL A 314 -9.70 -7.47 -21.13
C VAL A 314 -9.85 -8.74 -20.32
N ARG A 315 -8.78 -9.21 -19.66
CA ARG A 315 -8.80 -10.46 -18.90
C ARG A 315 -9.53 -10.34 -17.56
N ARG A 316 -9.53 -9.15 -16.93
CA ARG A 316 -10.24 -8.88 -15.67
C ARG A 316 -10.94 -7.52 -15.69
N PRO A 317 -12.07 -7.39 -16.40
CA PRO A 317 -12.81 -6.12 -16.51
C PRO A 317 -13.44 -5.66 -15.19
N HIS A 318 -13.45 -6.50 -14.16
CA HIS A 318 -13.97 -6.18 -12.83
C HIS A 318 -12.88 -6.10 -11.75
N ALA A 319 -11.60 -6.21 -12.11
CA ALA A 319 -10.51 -6.04 -11.15
C ALA A 319 -10.06 -4.57 -11.09
N PRO A 320 -9.94 -3.97 -9.89
CA PRO A 320 -9.55 -2.57 -9.76
C PRO A 320 -8.08 -2.32 -10.13
N GLY A 321 -7.19 -3.31 -9.98
CA GLY A 321 -5.74 -3.14 -10.17
C GLY A 321 -5.34 -2.75 -11.60
N GLY A 322 -5.95 -3.36 -12.62
CA GLY A 322 -5.74 -2.96 -14.01
C GLY A 322 -6.12 -1.50 -14.29
N TYR A 323 -7.26 -1.04 -13.77
CA TYR A 323 -7.72 0.35 -13.92
C TYR A 323 -6.86 1.35 -13.14
N LEU A 324 -6.43 0.97 -11.93
CA LEU A 324 -5.48 1.73 -11.11
C LEU A 324 -4.20 2.03 -11.88
N ASN A 325 -3.59 0.99 -12.43
CA ASN A 325 -2.36 1.08 -13.21
C ASN A 325 -2.58 1.90 -14.48
N ALA A 326 -3.68 1.68 -15.23
CA ALA A 326 -4.00 2.45 -16.43
C ALA A 326 -4.23 3.94 -16.15
N SER A 327 -4.84 4.28 -15.01
CA SER A 327 -5.01 5.68 -14.59
C SER A 327 -3.66 6.36 -14.28
N THR A 328 -2.71 5.62 -13.73
CA THR A 328 -1.35 6.10 -13.45
C THR A 328 -0.56 6.32 -14.75
N LEU A 329 -0.66 5.39 -15.72
CA LEU A 329 -0.05 5.56 -17.04
C LEU A 329 -0.59 6.80 -17.74
N ALA A 330 -1.90 7.01 -17.70
CA ALA A 330 -2.54 8.17 -18.33
C ALA A 330 -2.12 9.48 -17.66
N LEU A 331 -1.97 9.51 -16.32
CA LEU A 331 -1.39 10.65 -15.61
C LEU A 331 0.06 10.91 -16.03
N GLN A 332 0.88 9.87 -16.17
CA GLN A 332 2.24 9.99 -16.70
C GLN A 332 2.20 10.55 -18.13
N ALA A 333 1.29 10.13 -18.98
CA ALA A 333 1.11 10.68 -20.31
C ALA A 333 0.49 12.09 -20.34
N THR A 334 0.17 12.69 -19.18
CA THR A 334 -0.56 13.96 -19.02
C THR A 334 -1.98 13.96 -19.64
N ASP A 335 -2.51 12.79 -20.00
CA ASP A 335 -3.89 12.59 -20.47
C ASP A 335 -4.83 12.50 -19.26
N LEU A 336 -5.23 13.67 -18.75
CA LEU A 336 -6.12 13.80 -17.60
C LEU A 336 -7.51 13.20 -17.84
N ASP A 337 -7.98 13.14 -19.08
CA ASP A 337 -9.29 12.61 -19.43
C ASP A 337 -9.30 11.09 -19.37
N ALA A 338 -8.31 10.43 -19.97
CA ALA A 338 -8.12 8.99 -19.83
C ALA A 338 -7.85 8.61 -18.37
N ALA A 339 -7.01 9.37 -17.67
CA ALA A 339 -6.75 9.15 -16.24
C ALA A 339 -8.05 9.20 -15.43
N SER A 340 -8.88 10.22 -15.66
CA SER A 340 -10.18 10.36 -15.00
C SER A 340 -11.13 9.22 -15.30
N ARG A 341 -11.19 8.72 -16.55
CA ARG A 341 -12.02 7.57 -16.92
C ARG A 341 -11.56 6.31 -16.18
N TYR A 342 -10.27 5.98 -16.26
CA TYR A 342 -9.73 4.79 -15.61
C TYR A 342 -9.80 4.88 -14.07
N GLY A 343 -9.50 6.04 -13.48
CA GLY A 343 -9.62 6.24 -12.03
C GLY A 343 -11.05 6.06 -11.51
N ARG A 344 -12.07 6.52 -12.26
CA ARG A 344 -13.47 6.23 -11.94
C ARG A 344 -13.77 4.74 -12.01
N MET A 345 -13.32 4.06 -13.06
CA MET A 345 -13.53 2.62 -13.20
C MET A 345 -12.83 1.81 -12.10
N ALA A 346 -11.65 2.24 -11.64
CA ALA A 346 -10.97 1.63 -10.51
C ALA A 346 -11.83 1.69 -9.23
N VAL A 347 -12.43 2.86 -8.93
CA VAL A 347 -13.32 3.03 -7.77
C VAL A 347 -14.61 2.22 -7.94
N ILE A 348 -15.19 2.16 -9.13
CA ILE A 348 -16.39 1.33 -9.40
C ILE A 348 -16.09 -0.16 -9.22
N ALA A 349 -14.96 -0.63 -9.73
CA ALA A 349 -14.54 -2.03 -9.65
C ALA A 349 -14.13 -2.46 -8.24
N GLY A 350 -13.60 -1.52 -7.44
CA GLY A 350 -13.21 -1.78 -6.05
C GLY A 350 -13.44 -0.58 -5.13
N PRO A 351 -14.68 -0.33 -4.68
CA PRO A 351 -15.00 0.77 -3.78
C PRO A 351 -14.27 0.73 -2.43
N TRP A 352 -13.81 -0.47 -2.03
CA TRP A 352 -13.05 -0.72 -0.79
C TRP A 352 -11.53 -0.57 -0.96
N VAL A 353 -11.04 -0.23 -2.16
CA VAL A 353 -9.61 -0.10 -2.44
C VAL A 353 -9.17 1.35 -2.23
N ALA A 354 -8.48 1.63 -1.13
CA ALA A 354 -8.03 2.98 -0.77
C ALA A 354 -7.16 3.63 -1.86
N ASP A 355 -6.25 2.87 -2.48
CA ASP A 355 -5.37 3.37 -3.57
C ASP A 355 -6.19 3.88 -4.78
N ALA A 356 -7.39 3.35 -5.04
CA ALA A 356 -8.27 3.78 -6.14
C ALA A 356 -8.84 5.18 -5.88
N HIS A 357 -9.29 5.41 -4.66
CA HIS A 357 -9.76 6.72 -4.21
C HIS A 357 -8.61 7.73 -4.14
N TYR A 358 -7.43 7.32 -3.67
CA TYR A 358 -6.23 8.16 -3.66
C TYR A 358 -5.84 8.61 -5.08
N ASN A 359 -5.74 7.68 -6.03
CA ASN A 359 -5.43 8.00 -7.42
C ASN A 359 -6.50 8.91 -8.03
N LEU A 360 -7.78 8.60 -7.84
CA LEU A 360 -8.87 9.46 -8.31
C LEU A 360 -8.79 10.86 -7.70
N GLY A 361 -8.50 10.97 -6.41
CA GLY A 361 -8.30 12.23 -5.70
C GLY A 361 -7.15 13.04 -6.29
N SER A 362 -6.00 12.41 -6.54
CA SER A 362 -4.86 13.07 -7.21
C SER A 362 -5.21 13.50 -8.62
N ILE A 363 -5.95 12.69 -9.39
CA ILE A 363 -6.42 13.03 -10.74
C ILE A 363 -7.37 14.25 -10.69
N ARG A 364 -8.33 14.26 -9.77
CA ARG A 364 -9.28 15.38 -9.61
C ARG A 364 -8.57 16.66 -9.17
N ARG A 365 -7.56 16.56 -8.30
CA ARG A 365 -6.66 17.67 -7.98
C ARG A 365 -5.95 18.16 -9.24
N HIS A 366 -5.40 17.24 -10.04
CA HIS A 366 -4.82 17.57 -11.34
C HIS A 366 -5.85 18.02 -12.41
N GLN A 367 -7.14 18.02 -12.12
CA GLN A 367 -8.19 18.63 -12.94
C GLN A 367 -8.78 19.91 -12.31
N GLY A 368 -8.36 20.30 -11.10
CA GLY A 368 -8.88 21.48 -10.40
C GLY A 368 -10.28 21.26 -9.83
N ARG A 369 -10.74 20.01 -9.79
CA ARG A 369 -12.03 19.61 -9.22
C ARG A 369 -11.86 19.43 -7.71
N VAL A 370 -11.60 20.53 -7.01
CA VAL A 370 -11.16 20.57 -5.60
C VAL A 370 -12.09 19.79 -4.67
N ALA A 371 -13.42 20.00 -4.77
CA ALA A 371 -14.40 19.32 -3.93
C ALA A 371 -14.41 17.80 -4.14
N GLU A 372 -14.29 17.34 -5.38
CA GLU A 372 -14.23 15.91 -5.70
C GLU A 372 -12.89 15.28 -5.32
N ALA A 373 -11.80 16.02 -5.49
CA ALA A 373 -10.48 15.60 -5.03
C ALA A 373 -10.46 15.41 -3.51
N ARG A 374 -11.03 16.37 -2.78
CA ARG A 374 -11.24 16.32 -1.33
C ARG A 374 -12.02 15.08 -0.93
N SER A 375 -13.21 14.90 -1.49
CA SER A 375 -14.07 13.75 -1.19
C SER A 375 -13.39 12.40 -1.46
N ALA A 376 -12.68 12.26 -2.59
CA ALA A 376 -11.97 11.02 -2.90
C ALA A 376 -10.77 10.79 -1.96
N LEU A 377 -10.00 11.82 -1.62
CA LEU A 377 -8.89 11.69 -0.67
C LEU A 377 -9.37 11.38 0.75
N ASP A 378 -10.47 11.98 1.19
CA ASP A 378 -11.09 11.68 2.48
C ASP A 378 -11.59 10.22 2.52
N ALA A 379 -12.16 9.71 1.43
CA ALA A 379 -12.52 8.30 1.31
C ALA A 379 -11.30 7.37 1.35
N ALA A 380 -10.18 7.76 0.71
CA ALA A 380 -8.94 6.99 0.77
C ALA A 380 -8.41 6.88 2.21
N VAL A 381 -8.37 8.00 2.95
CA VAL A 381 -7.94 8.06 4.36
C VAL A 381 -8.88 7.24 5.25
N ALA A 382 -10.19 7.29 5.01
CA ALA A 382 -11.17 6.52 5.79
C ALA A 382 -11.06 5.00 5.58
N LEU A 383 -10.65 4.56 4.39
CA LEU A 383 -10.45 3.13 4.08
C LEU A 383 -9.11 2.60 4.60
N ASP A 384 -8.05 3.41 4.53
CA ASP A 384 -6.71 3.06 4.97
C ASP A 384 -5.92 4.34 5.29
N ASP A 385 -5.61 4.59 6.56
CA ASP A 385 -4.96 5.82 7.01
C ASP A 385 -3.43 5.80 6.76
N LYS A 386 -3.05 5.86 5.47
CA LYS A 386 -1.65 6.02 5.07
C LYS A 386 -1.23 7.48 5.16
N PRO A 387 -0.02 7.79 5.70
CA PRO A 387 0.55 9.14 5.70
C PRO A 387 0.54 9.83 4.33
N MET A 388 0.78 9.05 3.27
CA MET A 388 0.79 9.56 1.89
C MET A 388 -0.58 10.13 1.46
N TYR A 389 -1.70 9.53 1.88
CA TYR A 389 -3.02 10.06 1.52
C TYR A 389 -3.30 11.38 2.24
N ARG A 390 -2.99 11.44 3.54
CA ARG A 390 -3.05 12.66 4.35
C ARG A 390 -2.15 13.76 3.77
N TYR A 391 -0.97 13.41 3.26
CA TYR A 391 -0.04 14.35 2.64
C TYR A 391 -0.59 14.99 1.36
N VAL A 392 -1.12 14.20 0.41
CA VAL A 392 -1.76 14.76 -0.79
C VAL A 392 -3.02 15.55 -0.46
N ARG A 393 -3.76 15.15 0.58
CA ARG A 393 -4.87 15.93 1.12
C ARG A 393 -4.40 17.30 1.63
N ALA A 394 -3.31 17.37 2.38
CA ALA A 394 -2.71 18.62 2.84
C ALA A 394 -2.22 19.49 1.66
N MET A 395 -1.57 18.90 0.66
CA MET A 395 -1.14 19.63 -0.54
C MET A 395 -2.32 20.22 -1.34
N LEU A 396 -3.46 19.52 -1.39
CA LEU A 396 -4.67 20.05 -2.02
C LEU A 396 -5.19 21.30 -1.29
N GLU A 397 -5.18 21.30 0.05
CA GLU A 397 -5.58 22.46 0.85
C GLU A 397 -4.62 23.65 0.68
N LEU A 398 -3.31 23.38 0.70
CA LEU A 398 -2.28 24.41 0.53
C LEU A 398 -2.38 25.13 -0.83
N GLY A 399 -2.59 24.36 -1.91
CA GLY A 399 -2.64 24.92 -3.26
C GLY A 399 -3.98 25.58 -3.60
N ASP A 400 -5.08 24.86 -3.39
CA ASP A 400 -6.38 25.19 -3.97
C ASP A 400 -7.53 25.18 -2.93
N GLY A 401 -7.23 25.05 -1.62
CA GLY A 401 -8.22 24.98 -0.53
C GLY A 401 -7.96 26.00 0.59
N ASP A 402 -8.08 25.56 1.84
CA ASP A 402 -7.78 26.40 3.01
C ASP A 402 -6.29 26.27 3.39
N PRO A 403 -5.46 27.30 3.15
CA PRO A 403 -4.02 27.21 3.41
C PRO A 403 -3.69 27.03 4.90
N VAL A 404 -4.50 27.55 5.83
CA VAL A 404 -4.22 27.46 7.26
C VAL A 404 -4.37 26.01 7.71
N ASP A 405 -5.47 25.39 7.32
CA ASP A 405 -5.71 23.96 7.54
C ASP A 405 -4.67 23.09 6.81
N GLY A 406 -4.32 23.47 5.59
CA GLY A 406 -3.27 22.80 4.80
C GLY A 406 -1.93 22.78 5.52
N LEU A 407 -1.51 23.92 6.09
CA LEU A 407 -0.27 24.05 6.85
C LEU A 407 -0.26 23.16 8.08
N GLN A 408 -1.36 23.13 8.84
CA GLN A 408 -1.45 22.27 10.03
C GLN A 408 -1.34 20.79 9.67
N ARG A 409 -1.92 20.38 8.55
CA ARG A 409 -1.89 18.99 8.09
C ARG A 409 -0.56 18.61 7.42
N TYR A 410 0.22 19.57 6.94
CA TYR A 410 1.47 19.33 6.20
C TYR A 410 2.57 18.66 7.03
N ALA A 411 2.47 18.70 8.38
CA ALA A 411 3.38 18.00 9.28
C ALA A 411 3.42 16.47 9.05
N VAL A 412 2.38 15.88 8.47
CA VAL A 412 2.33 14.45 8.12
C VAL A 412 3.45 14.00 7.17
N ARG A 413 4.13 14.93 6.48
CA ARG A 413 5.28 14.61 5.64
C ARG A 413 6.39 13.88 6.41
N TRP A 414 6.51 14.15 7.72
CA TRP A 414 7.50 13.51 8.58
C TRP A 414 7.21 12.02 8.87
N ASP A 415 5.96 11.59 8.67
CA ASP A 415 5.56 10.17 8.75
C ASP A 415 5.93 9.40 7.47
N ILE A 416 6.36 10.08 6.40
CA ILE A 416 6.66 9.48 5.10
C ILE A 416 8.17 9.29 4.94
N ALA A 417 8.60 8.04 4.77
CA ALA A 417 10.02 7.67 4.67
C ALA A 417 10.80 8.47 3.60
N ALA A 418 10.17 8.82 2.47
CA ALA A 418 10.80 9.59 1.40
C ALA A 418 11.22 11.02 1.80
N PHE A 419 10.58 11.62 2.81
CA PHE A 419 10.93 12.94 3.34
C PHE A 419 11.90 12.87 4.52
N SER A 420 12.05 11.70 5.14
CA SER A 420 12.86 11.47 6.35
C SER A 420 14.37 11.40 6.12
N ALA A 421 14.87 11.86 4.97
CA ALA A 421 16.31 11.88 4.66
C ALA A 421 17.12 12.68 5.71
N SER A 422 16.49 13.66 6.36
CA SER A 422 16.91 14.20 7.65
C SER A 422 16.05 13.55 8.75
N ARG A 423 16.54 12.49 9.39
CA ARG A 423 15.80 11.75 10.44
C ARG A 423 15.56 12.55 11.73
N ARG A 424 15.52 13.89 11.70
CA ARG A 424 15.41 14.72 12.91
C ARG A 424 14.06 14.55 13.64
N LEU A 425 12.95 14.28 12.92
CA LEU A 425 11.59 14.14 13.49
C LEU A 425 10.82 12.86 13.13
N GLY A 426 11.47 11.87 12.50
CA GLY A 426 10.79 10.62 12.12
C GLY A 426 10.50 9.69 13.30
N ALA A 427 10.08 8.45 13.01
CA ALA A 427 9.82 7.42 14.02
C ALA A 427 11.04 7.08 14.90
N ASP A 428 12.25 7.33 14.38
CA ASP A 428 13.52 7.21 15.10
C ASP A 428 14.25 8.56 14.97
N PRO A 429 13.95 9.54 15.86
CA PRO A 429 14.45 10.90 15.74
C PRO A 429 15.93 10.97 16.12
N SER A 430 16.76 11.51 15.23
CA SER A 430 18.19 11.69 15.47
C SER A 430 18.51 12.83 16.44
N LEU A 431 17.57 13.77 16.62
CA LEU A 431 17.70 14.90 17.53
C LEU A 431 16.61 14.78 18.60
N PRO A 432 16.93 14.37 19.84
CA PRO A 432 15.93 14.16 20.90
C PRO A 432 15.58 15.48 21.62
N LEU A 433 15.41 16.58 20.87
CA LEU A 433 15.01 17.88 21.42
C LEU A 433 13.49 18.08 21.30
N PRO A 434 12.85 18.83 22.21
CA PRO A 434 11.44 19.18 22.06
C PRO A 434 11.20 20.06 20.82
N VAL A 435 10.12 19.79 20.08
CA VAL A 435 9.71 20.60 18.92
C VAL A 435 9.06 21.88 19.41
N TRP A 436 9.63 23.02 19.02
CA TRP A 436 9.10 24.34 19.35
C TRP A 436 7.71 24.56 18.73
N GLN A 437 6.79 25.17 19.49
CA GLN A 437 5.41 25.42 19.05
C GLN A 437 5.14 26.91 18.78
N GLY A 438 6.19 27.74 18.71
CA GLY A 438 6.09 29.15 18.37
C GLY A 438 5.86 30.07 19.57
N GLU A 439 5.83 29.52 20.79
CA GLU A 439 5.70 30.27 22.01
C GLU A 439 6.94 31.14 22.28
N PRO A 440 6.82 32.35 22.87
CA PRO A 440 7.99 33.17 23.22
C PRO A 440 8.88 32.47 24.27
N ARG A 441 10.17 32.36 23.98
CA ARG A 441 11.20 31.70 24.81
C ARG A 441 12.51 32.50 24.78
N PRO A 442 12.55 33.71 25.36
CA PRO A 442 13.69 34.63 25.24
C PRO A 442 15.00 34.09 25.81
N ASP A 443 14.96 33.05 26.65
CA ASP A 443 16.15 32.43 27.22
C ASP A 443 16.59 31.15 26.48
N ALA A 444 15.83 30.70 25.48
CA ALA A 444 16.09 29.44 24.80
C ALA A 444 16.88 29.63 23.49
N THR A 445 17.71 28.63 23.19
CA THR A 445 18.34 28.43 21.88
C THR A 445 17.47 27.50 21.04
N LEU A 446 17.08 27.96 19.84
CA LEU A 446 16.31 27.21 18.87
C LEU A 446 17.23 26.68 17.76
N ALA A 447 17.28 25.36 17.59
CA ALA A 447 17.85 24.71 16.42
C ALA A 447 16.82 24.68 15.28
N VAL A 448 17.05 25.46 14.23
CA VAL A 448 16.33 25.36 12.96
C VAL A 448 17.16 24.51 12.01
N TRP A 449 16.54 23.54 11.36
CA TRP A 449 17.26 22.70 10.39
C TRP A 449 16.53 22.66 9.07
N ALA A 450 17.30 22.70 8.00
CA ALA A 450 16.81 22.67 6.64
C ALA A 450 16.12 21.35 6.29
N GLU A 451 15.04 21.45 5.50
CA GLU A 451 14.26 20.31 5.02
C GLU A 451 14.31 20.16 3.49
N GLN A 452 14.09 18.92 3.02
CA GLN A 452 13.95 18.56 1.61
C GLN A 452 15.10 18.96 0.68
N GLY A 453 15.10 20.18 0.15
CA GLY A 453 16.07 20.64 -0.83
C GLY A 453 16.20 22.16 -0.90
N ILE A 454 17.22 22.62 -1.63
CA ILE A 454 17.67 24.02 -1.71
C ILE A 454 16.54 25.03 -1.99
N GLY A 455 15.59 24.71 -2.86
CA GLY A 455 14.47 25.61 -3.16
C GLY A 455 13.56 25.87 -1.94
N ASP A 456 13.35 24.84 -1.11
CA ASP A 456 12.63 24.97 0.15
C ASP A 456 13.48 25.71 1.18
N GLU A 457 14.79 25.44 1.21
CA GLU A 457 15.70 26.15 2.12
C GLU A 457 15.70 27.67 1.85
N LEU A 458 15.79 28.06 0.57
CA LEU A 458 15.67 29.46 0.14
C LEU A 458 14.33 30.05 0.54
N TRP A 459 13.23 29.37 0.20
CA TRP A 459 11.89 29.90 0.39
C TRP A 459 11.51 30.08 1.86
N PHE A 460 11.83 29.10 2.71
CA PHE A 460 11.51 29.14 4.14
C PHE A 460 12.45 30.04 4.95
N ALA A 461 13.60 30.44 4.43
CA ALA A 461 14.52 31.33 5.12
C ALA A 461 13.86 32.69 5.49
N GLY A 462 12.86 33.13 4.72
CA GLY A 462 12.10 34.36 5.02
C GLY A 462 11.40 34.39 6.38
N TYR A 463 11.24 33.23 7.03
CA TYR A 463 10.62 33.12 8.36
C TYR A 463 11.63 33.10 9.51
N LEU A 464 12.94 33.10 9.23
CA LEU A 464 13.98 33.05 10.26
C LEU A 464 13.96 34.27 11.18
N ALA A 465 13.76 35.47 10.63
CA ALA A 465 13.65 36.71 11.42
C ALA A 465 12.46 36.68 12.38
N TRP A 466 11.33 36.07 11.98
CA TRP A 466 10.16 35.90 12.84
C TRP A 466 10.46 34.98 14.03
N ALA A 467 11.27 33.94 13.83
CA ALA A 467 11.72 33.04 14.88
C ALA A 467 12.70 33.73 15.83
N ALA A 468 13.70 34.44 15.28
CA ALA A 468 14.69 35.19 16.05
C ALA A 468 14.07 36.22 16.99
N GLY A 469 12.94 36.84 16.60
CA GLY A 469 12.20 37.75 17.48
C GLY A 469 11.45 37.10 18.66
N ARG A 470 11.48 35.77 18.80
CA ARG A 470 10.74 35.03 19.85
C ARG A 470 11.61 34.19 20.76
N VAL A 471 12.85 33.93 20.38
CA VAL A 471 13.79 33.10 21.14
C VAL A 471 15.07 33.88 21.42
N GLY A 472 15.87 33.44 22.40
CA GLY A 472 17.12 34.12 22.74
C GLY A 472 18.20 34.00 21.68
N ARG A 473 18.28 32.82 21.03
CA ARG A 473 19.25 32.53 19.98
C ARG A 473 18.65 31.57 18.96
N VAL A 474 18.93 31.80 17.68
CA VAL A 474 18.64 30.86 16.60
C VAL A 474 19.96 30.32 16.05
N VAL A 475 20.07 29.00 15.99
CA VAL A 475 21.12 28.29 15.23
C VAL A 475 20.42 27.62 14.07
N VAL A 476 20.84 27.93 12.83
CA VAL A 476 20.24 27.34 11.64
C VAL A 476 21.25 26.53 10.85
N GLU A 477 20.93 25.27 10.58
CA GLU A 477 21.67 24.41 9.65
C GLU A 477 21.07 24.53 8.24
N VAL A 478 21.92 24.82 7.25
CA VAL A 478 21.56 24.93 5.82
C VAL A 478 22.57 24.25 4.91
N ALA A 479 22.24 24.02 3.64
CA ALA A 479 23.19 23.53 2.65
C ALA A 479 24.44 24.43 2.59
N ALA A 480 25.63 23.82 2.43
CA ALA A 480 26.90 24.57 2.38
C ALA A 480 26.92 25.65 1.28
N SER A 481 26.27 25.38 0.15
CA SER A 481 26.13 26.33 -0.96
C SER A 481 25.29 27.57 -0.62
N LEU A 482 24.46 27.54 0.43
CA LEU A 482 23.61 28.66 0.89
C LEU A 482 24.19 29.42 2.08
N ALA A 483 25.14 28.84 2.81
CA ALA A 483 25.57 29.37 4.11
C ALA A 483 26.14 30.79 4.01
N GLY A 484 26.94 31.09 2.99
CA GLY A 484 27.50 32.45 2.77
C GLY A 484 26.41 33.51 2.59
N LEU A 485 25.46 33.24 1.70
CA LEU A 485 24.31 34.11 1.44
C LEU A 485 23.46 34.34 2.69
N LEU A 486 23.13 33.27 3.43
CA LEU A 486 22.26 33.38 4.60
C LEU A 486 22.97 34.04 5.80
N ARG A 487 24.29 33.84 5.98
CA ARG A 487 25.07 34.60 6.98
C ARG A 487 25.01 36.10 6.74
N ARG A 488 25.10 36.52 5.48
CA ARG A 488 25.00 37.94 5.10
C ARG A 488 23.58 38.47 5.22
N SER A 489 22.58 37.63 4.93
CA SER A 489 21.17 38.00 4.98
C SER A 489 20.61 38.08 6.42
N PHE A 490 21.17 37.29 7.35
CA PHE A 490 20.73 37.18 8.74
C PHE A 490 21.92 37.29 9.72
N PRO A 491 22.51 38.48 9.90
CA PRO A 491 23.73 38.65 10.71
C PRO A 491 23.54 38.32 12.20
N ASP A 492 22.30 38.39 12.71
CA ASP A 492 21.96 38.10 14.10
C ASP A 492 21.65 36.61 14.36
N ILE A 493 21.70 35.77 13.32
CA ILE A 493 21.42 34.34 13.40
C ILE A 493 22.70 33.54 13.20
N ASP A 494 22.90 32.51 14.02
CA ASP A 494 24.05 31.59 13.88
C ASP A 494 23.80 30.60 12.73
N VAL A 495 24.13 31.04 11.51
CA VAL A 495 23.99 30.24 10.28
C VAL A 495 25.21 29.32 10.09
N ARG A 496 24.94 28.02 10.04
CA ARG A 496 25.92 26.94 9.94
C ARG A 496 25.71 26.13 8.67
N ALA A 497 26.80 25.83 7.95
CA ALA A 497 26.74 24.92 6.82
C ALA A 497 26.57 23.47 7.32
N ARG A 498 25.74 22.70 6.62
CA ARG A 498 25.58 21.27 6.86
C ARG A 498 26.93 20.58 6.62
N TYR A 499 27.32 19.74 7.58
CA TYR A 499 28.62 19.05 7.62
C TYR A 499 29.85 19.94 7.85
N GLU A 500 29.66 21.23 8.16
CA GLU A 500 30.74 22.06 8.71
C GLU A 500 31.08 21.62 10.14
N ASP A 501 32.34 21.75 10.51
CA ASP A 501 32.82 21.38 11.84
C ASP A 501 32.08 22.16 12.93
N GLY A 502 31.56 21.43 13.92
CA GLY A 502 30.83 22.01 15.05
C GLY A 502 29.34 22.29 14.78
N THR A 503 28.83 22.11 13.56
CA THR A 503 27.39 22.29 13.26
C THR A 503 26.51 21.35 14.09
N GLU A 504 26.82 20.06 14.11
CA GLU A 504 26.06 19.08 14.92
C GLU A 504 26.14 19.37 16.41
N ALA A 505 27.31 19.79 16.91
CA ALA A 505 27.47 20.15 18.31
C ALA A 505 26.64 21.39 18.68
N ALA A 506 26.57 22.39 17.80
CA ALA A 506 25.75 23.58 18.00
C ALA A 506 24.25 23.27 17.98
N ILE A 507 23.80 22.42 17.04
CA ILE A 507 22.41 21.96 16.95
C ILE A 507 22.03 21.10 18.17
N ALA A 508 22.90 20.19 18.60
CA ALA A 508 22.65 19.33 19.76
C ALA A 508 22.68 20.07 21.11
N ALA A 509 23.34 21.23 21.17
CA ALA A 509 23.37 22.09 22.35
C ALA A 509 22.15 23.03 22.49
N ALA A 510 21.23 23.02 21.51
CA ALA A 510 20.02 23.82 21.57
C ALA A 510 18.99 23.26 22.57
N ASP A 511 18.06 24.10 23.02
CA ASP A 511 17.00 23.72 23.96
C ASP A 511 15.76 23.18 23.24
N LEU A 512 15.54 23.65 22.01
CA LEU A 512 14.36 23.41 21.19
C LEU A 512 14.79 23.14 19.75
N GLN A 513 13.97 22.43 18.98
CA GLN A 513 14.19 22.24 17.55
C GLN A 513 12.95 22.55 16.71
N ILE A 514 13.16 22.87 15.43
CA ILE A 514 12.08 22.92 14.44
C ILE A 514 12.63 22.76 13.01
N PRO A 515 11.95 22.00 12.13
CA PRO A 515 12.24 22.06 10.71
C PRO A 515 11.88 23.42 10.14
N MET A 516 12.71 23.94 9.25
CA MET A 516 12.54 25.29 8.73
C MET A 516 11.19 25.51 8.04
N GLY A 517 10.61 24.48 7.40
CA GLY A 517 9.30 24.58 6.77
C GLY A 517 8.13 24.71 7.75
N ASP A 518 8.28 24.24 8.99
CA ASP A 518 7.25 24.38 10.02
C ASP A 518 7.21 25.79 10.64
N LEU A 519 8.22 26.63 10.43
CA LEU A 519 8.15 28.05 10.80
C LEU A 519 6.94 28.72 10.14
N MET A 520 6.70 28.41 8.86
CA MET A 520 5.52 28.88 8.13
C MET A 520 4.21 28.43 8.79
N ARG A 521 4.15 27.19 9.28
CA ARG A 521 2.96 26.65 9.96
C ARG A 521 2.65 27.42 11.24
N LEU A 522 3.69 27.78 12.00
CA LEU A 522 3.55 28.49 13.27
C LEU A 522 3.18 29.96 13.11
N CYS A 523 3.70 30.63 12.08
CA CYS A 523 3.34 32.01 11.80
C CYS A 523 1.98 32.13 11.07
N GLY A 524 1.57 31.10 10.32
CA GLY A 524 0.21 30.82 9.85
C GLY A 524 -0.46 31.97 9.08
N ALA A 525 -1.20 32.82 9.79
CA ALA A 525 -1.92 33.97 9.26
C ALA A 525 -1.24 35.32 9.56
N ALA A 526 -0.35 35.37 10.56
CA ALA A 526 0.28 36.60 11.04
C ALA A 526 1.28 37.20 10.03
N THR A 527 1.69 36.44 9.03
CA THR A 527 2.70 36.81 8.03
C THR A 527 2.15 36.70 6.61
N MET A 528 0.84 36.90 6.41
CA MET A 528 0.28 37.12 5.08
C MET A 528 0.23 38.63 4.83
N PRO A 529 0.92 39.16 3.80
CA PRO A 529 1.58 38.43 2.70
C PRO A 529 2.93 37.79 3.07
N VAL A 530 3.26 36.69 2.40
CA VAL A 530 4.52 35.92 2.55
C VAL A 530 5.74 36.84 2.44
N PRO A 531 6.77 36.70 3.32
CA PRO A 531 7.97 37.52 3.29
C PRO A 531 8.69 37.48 1.94
N THR A 532 9.28 38.60 1.53
CA THR A 532 10.05 38.76 0.30
C THR A 532 11.21 39.72 0.56
N GLY A 533 12.27 39.69 -0.24
CA GLY A 533 13.42 40.60 -0.08
C GLY A 533 14.25 40.35 1.18
N TYR A 534 14.22 39.13 1.72
CA TYR A 534 14.98 38.71 2.91
C TYR A 534 16.39 38.18 2.57
N LEU A 535 16.74 38.05 1.28
CA LEU A 535 18.08 37.68 0.86
C LEU A 535 18.88 38.91 0.48
N CYS A 536 20.08 39.02 1.03
CA CYS A 536 21.03 40.09 0.72
C CYS A 536 22.20 39.51 -0.08
N PRO A 537 22.30 39.73 -1.41
CA PRO A 537 23.44 39.29 -2.22
C PRO A 537 24.70 40.13 -1.91
N ASP A 538 25.89 39.72 -2.37
CA ASP A 538 27.09 40.57 -2.30
C ASP A 538 26.89 41.79 -3.22
N PRO A 539 26.78 43.02 -2.67
CA PRO A 539 26.49 44.22 -3.47
C PRO A 539 27.58 44.50 -4.51
N SER A 540 28.86 44.24 -4.18
CA SER A 540 29.95 44.47 -5.11
C SER A 540 29.94 43.46 -6.26
N ALA A 541 29.50 42.22 -6.02
CA ALA A 541 29.30 41.24 -7.09
C ALA A 541 28.14 41.63 -8.00
N VAL A 542 27.04 42.14 -7.43
CA VAL A 542 25.88 42.63 -8.20
C VAL A 542 26.30 43.77 -9.14
N GLU A 543 27.00 44.77 -8.63
CA GLU A 543 27.48 45.91 -9.44
C GLU A 543 28.39 45.47 -10.58
N ARG A 544 29.36 44.57 -10.31
CA ARG A 544 30.26 44.03 -11.33
C ARG A 544 29.50 43.30 -12.44
N LEU A 545 28.58 42.41 -12.07
CA LEU A 545 27.81 41.63 -13.04
C LEU A 545 26.85 42.52 -13.84
N ALA A 546 26.22 43.50 -13.19
CA ALA A 546 25.36 44.46 -13.86
C ALA A 546 26.13 45.30 -14.91
N ALA A 547 27.38 45.65 -14.62
CA ALA A 547 28.25 46.33 -15.58
C ALA A 547 28.65 45.43 -16.75
N VAL A 548 28.96 44.16 -16.49
CA VAL A 548 29.29 43.16 -17.55
C VAL A 548 28.11 42.97 -18.50
N TYR A 549 26.89 42.79 -17.97
CA TYR A 549 25.72 42.53 -18.81
C TYR A 549 25.27 43.73 -19.64
N ARG A 550 25.69 44.94 -19.27
CA ARG A 550 25.36 46.19 -19.99
C ARG A 550 26.54 46.79 -20.75
N ALA A 551 27.69 46.12 -20.78
CA ALA A 551 28.92 46.67 -21.36
C ALA A 551 28.75 47.16 -22.80
N ASP A 552 28.09 46.35 -23.65
CA ASP A 552 27.87 46.69 -25.06
C ASP A 552 26.53 47.38 -25.32
N ARG A 553 25.60 47.33 -24.36
CA ARG A 553 24.24 47.87 -24.47
C ARG A 553 23.77 48.47 -23.12
N PRO A 554 24.17 49.72 -22.81
CA PRO A 554 23.89 50.36 -21.53
C PRO A 554 22.40 50.50 -21.19
N ASP A 555 21.57 50.73 -22.20
CA ASP A 555 20.13 50.96 -22.05
C ASP A 555 19.28 49.70 -22.25
N ALA A 556 19.92 48.55 -22.57
CA ALA A 556 19.18 47.32 -22.81
C ALA A 556 18.68 46.70 -21.50
N ARG A 557 17.48 46.14 -21.55
CA ARG A 557 16.91 45.36 -20.46
C ARG A 557 17.64 44.03 -20.33
N VAL A 558 18.08 43.68 -19.13
CA VAL A 558 18.77 42.40 -18.87
C VAL A 558 17.76 41.38 -18.38
N VAL A 559 17.53 40.31 -19.14
CA VAL A 559 16.57 39.25 -18.80
C VAL A 559 17.32 37.95 -18.52
N GLY A 560 17.23 37.48 -17.27
CA GLY A 560 17.81 36.22 -16.83
C GLY A 560 16.89 35.03 -17.10
N LEU A 561 17.41 33.94 -17.68
CA LEU A 561 16.65 32.77 -18.13
C LEU A 561 17.05 31.48 -17.40
N SER A 562 16.07 30.70 -16.95
CA SER A 562 16.27 29.31 -16.48
C SER A 562 15.17 28.38 -16.99
N TRP A 563 15.52 27.36 -17.75
CA TRP A 563 14.58 26.57 -18.57
C TRP A 563 14.50 25.09 -18.23
N ARG A 564 15.39 24.56 -17.38
CA ARG A 564 15.43 23.12 -17.05
C ARG A 564 15.74 22.82 -15.58
N SER A 565 15.29 21.65 -15.14
CA SER A 565 15.55 21.06 -13.83
C SER A 565 16.35 19.77 -13.97
N VAL A 566 17.48 19.68 -13.26
CA VAL A 566 18.37 18.50 -13.27
C VAL A 566 18.06 17.49 -12.15
N LYS A 567 17.02 17.72 -11.34
CA LYS A 567 16.52 16.71 -10.40
C LYS A 567 15.32 15.98 -11.02
N PRO A 568 15.47 14.74 -11.50
CA PRO A 568 14.36 13.97 -12.02
C PRO A 568 13.48 13.49 -10.85
N LEU A 569 12.37 14.17 -10.61
CA LEU A 569 11.25 13.53 -9.92
C LEU A 569 10.69 12.47 -10.88
N ARG A 570 10.89 11.19 -10.56
CA ARG A 570 10.39 10.04 -11.34
C ARG A 570 10.84 10.02 -12.80
N GLY A 571 12.14 10.21 -13.04
CA GLY A 571 12.74 9.98 -14.37
C GLY A 571 12.46 11.05 -15.43
N ARG A 572 11.81 12.16 -15.08
CA ARG A 572 11.55 13.28 -16.00
C ARG A 572 12.20 14.54 -15.46
N SER A 573 13.35 14.90 -16.02
CA SER A 573 13.86 16.27 -15.94
C SER A 573 12.80 17.19 -16.55
N PHE A 574 12.41 18.24 -15.82
CA PHE A 574 11.48 19.24 -16.35
C PHE A 574 12.25 20.22 -17.20
N GLU A 575 11.87 20.35 -18.46
CA GLU A 575 12.49 21.27 -19.40
C GLU A 575 11.40 21.91 -20.25
N ALA A 576 11.45 23.24 -20.35
CA ALA A 576 10.77 23.99 -21.39
C ALA A 576 11.80 24.23 -22.50
N PRO A 577 11.80 23.44 -23.59
CA PRO A 577 12.90 23.46 -24.56
C PRO A 577 13.11 24.85 -25.13
N LEU A 578 14.35 25.37 -25.14
CA LEU A 578 14.66 26.71 -25.65
C LEU A 578 14.22 26.92 -27.11
N GLY A 579 14.03 25.84 -27.87
CA GLY A 579 13.45 25.89 -29.21
C GLY A 579 12.08 26.54 -29.30
N ASP A 580 11.30 26.55 -28.21
CA ASP A 580 9.97 27.17 -28.16
C ASP A 580 10.00 28.63 -27.65
N TRP A 581 11.19 29.15 -27.31
CA TRP A 581 11.36 30.46 -26.67
C TRP A 581 11.48 31.62 -27.67
N GLY A 582 11.28 31.36 -28.97
CA GLY A 582 11.34 32.35 -30.04
C GLY A 582 10.60 33.66 -29.76
N PRO A 583 9.35 33.66 -29.21
CA PRO A 583 8.65 34.89 -28.86
C PRO A 583 9.40 35.77 -27.85
N LEU A 584 10.13 35.16 -26.90
CA LEU A 584 10.92 35.90 -25.93
C LEU A 584 12.19 36.47 -26.57
N PHE A 585 12.89 35.67 -27.37
CA PHE A 585 14.08 36.11 -28.10
C PHE A 585 13.78 37.17 -29.17
N ALA A 586 12.52 37.35 -29.56
CA ALA A 586 12.07 38.41 -30.46
C ALA A 586 11.97 39.80 -29.80
N LEU A 587 12.12 39.91 -28.47
CA LEU A 587 12.15 41.20 -27.79
C LEU A 587 13.35 42.03 -28.24
N ASP A 588 13.11 43.28 -28.61
CA ASP A 588 14.14 44.27 -28.94
C ASP A 588 14.81 44.82 -27.67
N ASP A 589 15.96 45.46 -27.85
CA ASP A 589 16.73 46.12 -26.77
C ASP A 589 16.87 45.30 -25.48
N THR A 590 17.07 43.99 -25.65
CA THR A 590 17.15 43.02 -24.56
C THR A 590 18.48 42.25 -24.61
N VAL A 591 19.13 42.10 -23.47
CA VAL A 591 20.27 41.20 -23.24
C VAL A 591 19.78 39.98 -22.48
N PHE A 592 20.00 38.78 -23.02
CA PHE A 592 19.61 37.54 -22.37
C PHE A 592 20.79 36.94 -21.61
N VAL A 593 20.60 36.67 -20.33
CA VAL A 593 21.60 36.06 -19.44
C VAL A 593 21.15 34.67 -19.03
N SER A 594 22.03 33.68 -19.13
CA SER A 594 21.76 32.35 -18.59
C SER A 594 21.87 32.35 -17.07
N LEU A 595 20.76 32.05 -16.40
CA LEU A 595 20.69 31.70 -14.98
C LEU A 595 20.61 30.17 -14.79
N GLN A 596 20.79 29.40 -15.86
CA GLN A 596 20.61 27.96 -15.86
C GLN A 596 21.85 27.26 -15.32
N TYR A 597 21.67 26.45 -14.28
CA TYR A 597 22.72 25.57 -13.78
C TYR A 597 23.00 24.38 -14.73
N GLY A 598 24.19 23.81 -14.59
CA GLY A 598 24.67 22.67 -15.38
C GLY A 598 25.28 23.09 -16.72
N ASP A 599 25.58 22.11 -17.58
CA ASP A 599 26.18 22.37 -18.89
C ASP A 599 25.17 22.92 -19.90
N VAL A 600 25.33 24.18 -20.29
CA VAL A 600 24.45 24.91 -21.22
C VAL A 600 25.07 25.11 -22.60
N ALA A 601 26.21 24.49 -22.91
CA ALA A 601 26.94 24.77 -24.15
C ALA A 601 26.12 24.46 -25.42
N ALA A 602 25.32 23.39 -25.39
CA ALA A 602 24.41 23.04 -26.49
C ALA A 602 23.24 24.03 -26.61
N ASP A 603 22.71 24.49 -25.48
CA ASP A 603 21.60 25.44 -25.40
C ASP A 603 21.99 26.80 -25.98
N VAL A 604 23.19 27.30 -25.63
CA VAL A 604 23.74 28.56 -26.15
C VAL A 604 23.92 28.50 -27.67
N ARG A 605 24.46 27.40 -28.21
CA ARG A 605 24.57 27.20 -29.66
C ARG A 605 23.21 27.20 -30.34
N LEU A 606 22.23 26.51 -29.76
CA LEU A 606 20.87 26.47 -30.29
C LEU A 606 20.24 27.87 -30.35
N VAL A 607 20.43 28.70 -29.33
CA VAL A 607 19.90 30.08 -29.33
C VAL A 607 20.55 30.93 -30.43
N ALA A 608 21.88 30.85 -30.57
CA ALA A 608 22.61 31.57 -31.60
C ALA A 608 22.20 31.14 -33.02
N GLU A 609 22.17 29.82 -33.28
CA GLU A 609 21.86 29.28 -34.60
C GLU A 609 20.39 29.46 -35.00
N ARG A 610 19.45 29.29 -34.05
CA ARG A 610 18.02 29.30 -34.35
C ARG A 610 17.40 30.69 -34.30
N PHE A 611 17.84 31.55 -33.37
CA PHE A 611 17.22 32.85 -33.13
C PHE A 611 18.13 34.03 -33.47
N GLY A 612 19.41 33.81 -33.79
CA GLY A 612 20.36 34.89 -34.06
C GLY A 612 20.58 35.80 -32.84
N ARG A 613 20.40 35.26 -31.63
CA ARG A 613 20.56 35.97 -30.36
C ARG A 613 21.73 35.40 -29.57
N GLU A 614 22.38 36.24 -28.80
CA GLU A 614 23.38 35.83 -27.83
C GLU A 614 22.73 35.52 -26.48
N LEU A 615 23.13 34.42 -25.86
CA LEU A 615 22.80 34.07 -24.49
C LEU A 615 24.06 34.18 -23.63
N VAL A 616 24.19 35.29 -22.92
CA VAL A 616 25.36 35.62 -22.11
C VAL A 616 25.47 34.63 -20.95
N CYS A 617 26.65 34.01 -20.80
CA CYS A 617 26.93 33.05 -19.74
C CYS A 617 28.05 33.60 -18.83
N SER A 618 27.92 33.35 -17.53
CA SER A 618 28.93 33.67 -16.51
C SER A 618 29.57 32.36 -16.03
N PRO A 619 30.59 31.82 -16.72
CA PRO A 619 31.20 30.52 -16.38
C PRO A 619 31.85 30.51 -14.99
N GLU A 620 32.16 31.68 -14.44
CA GLU A 620 32.66 31.87 -13.08
C GLU A 620 31.59 31.65 -12.00
N ILE A 621 30.29 31.59 -12.36
CA ILE A 621 29.18 31.40 -11.43
C ILE A 621 28.63 29.98 -11.55
N ASP A 622 28.84 29.18 -10.50
CA ASP A 622 28.20 27.86 -10.38
C ASP A 622 26.83 28.01 -9.70
N ALA A 623 25.77 28.15 -10.51
CA ALA A 623 24.38 28.28 -10.07
C ALA A 623 23.81 27.04 -9.32
N TYR A 624 24.63 26.03 -9.03
CA TYR A 624 24.29 24.88 -8.20
C TYR A 624 25.10 24.83 -6.90
N ARG A 625 26.42 25.08 -6.95
CA ARG A 625 27.33 24.95 -5.80
C ARG A 625 27.64 26.26 -5.10
N ASP A 626 27.54 27.38 -5.78
CA ASP A 626 27.79 28.72 -5.22
C ASP A 626 26.53 29.57 -5.38
N LEU A 627 25.59 29.37 -4.44
CA LEU A 627 24.33 30.09 -4.48
C LEU A 627 24.45 31.54 -3.98
N ASP A 628 25.59 31.89 -3.40
CA ASP A 628 25.91 33.26 -3.03
C ASP A 628 26.24 34.08 -4.30
N ALA A 629 27.17 33.59 -5.12
CA ALA A 629 27.44 34.18 -6.43
C ALA A 629 26.21 34.16 -7.34
N PHE A 630 25.42 33.08 -7.31
CA PHE A 630 24.16 33.01 -8.05
C PHE A 630 23.14 34.05 -7.60
N ALA A 631 23.03 34.32 -6.29
CA ALA A 631 22.15 35.38 -5.78
C ALA A 631 22.56 36.75 -6.32
N ALA A 632 23.87 37.03 -6.40
CA ALA A 632 24.37 38.25 -7.04
C ALA A 632 24.03 38.30 -8.54
N GLN A 633 24.11 37.17 -9.25
CA GLN A 633 23.71 37.07 -10.64
C GLN A 633 22.24 37.39 -10.87
N VAL A 634 21.35 36.74 -10.10
CA VAL A 634 19.90 37.00 -10.15
C VAL A 634 19.61 38.45 -9.76
N ALA A 635 20.36 39.01 -8.81
CA ALA A 635 20.25 40.41 -8.42
C ALA A 635 20.79 41.42 -9.46
N ALA A 636 21.61 40.99 -10.43
CA ALA A 636 22.14 41.86 -11.48
C ALA A 636 21.24 42.02 -12.73
N VAL A 637 20.30 41.09 -12.97
CA VAL A 637 19.37 41.16 -14.12
C VAL A 637 18.13 42.01 -13.82
N ASP A 638 17.52 42.68 -14.79
CA ASP A 638 16.29 43.46 -14.55
C ASP A 638 15.07 42.57 -14.32
N HIS A 639 15.01 41.45 -15.03
CA HIS A 639 13.86 40.55 -15.04
C HIS A 639 14.28 39.09 -15.04
N VAL A 640 13.49 38.23 -14.38
CA VAL A 640 13.75 36.78 -14.33
C VAL A 640 12.63 36.03 -15.03
N VAL A 641 12.98 35.17 -15.99
CA VAL A 641 12.08 34.19 -16.60
C VAL A 641 12.58 32.80 -16.26
N SER A 642 11.74 32.01 -15.58
CA SER A 642 12.15 30.69 -15.11
C SER A 642 11.05 29.66 -15.28
N ILE A 643 11.39 28.39 -15.43
CA ILE A 643 10.46 27.32 -15.06
C ILE A 643 10.33 27.24 -13.53
N ALA A 644 9.35 26.46 -13.02
CA ALA A 644 9.19 26.22 -11.59
C ALA A 644 10.37 25.42 -10.99
N ASN A 645 11.42 26.13 -10.54
CA ASN A 645 12.63 25.59 -9.93
C ASN A 645 13.18 26.55 -8.84
N SER A 646 14.38 26.27 -8.32
CA SER A 646 15.02 27.06 -7.26
C SER A 646 15.31 28.51 -7.64
N THR A 647 15.43 28.84 -8.93
CA THR A 647 15.62 30.22 -9.40
C THR A 647 14.41 31.10 -9.04
N VAL A 648 13.20 30.53 -9.02
CA VAL A 648 11.98 31.24 -8.59
C VAL A 648 12.05 31.58 -7.10
N ALA A 649 12.50 30.64 -6.26
CA ALA A 649 12.68 30.88 -4.83
C ALA A 649 13.79 31.91 -4.55
N MET A 650 14.89 31.87 -5.31
CA MET A 650 15.97 32.86 -5.23
C MET A 650 15.48 34.27 -5.59
N ALA A 651 14.78 34.42 -6.74
CA ALA A 651 14.23 35.70 -7.15
C ALA A 651 13.23 36.25 -6.12
N HIS A 652 12.36 35.38 -5.58
CA HIS A 652 11.44 35.73 -4.51
C HIS A 652 12.15 36.20 -3.24
N GLY A 653 13.16 35.47 -2.77
CA GLY A 653 13.94 35.87 -1.60
C GLY A 653 14.70 37.19 -1.80
N LEU A 654 15.13 37.49 -3.03
CA LEU A 654 15.75 38.77 -3.41
C LEU A 654 14.75 39.92 -3.63
N GLY A 655 13.44 39.67 -3.55
CA GLY A 655 12.43 40.70 -3.79
C GLY A 655 12.20 41.01 -5.27
N LYS A 656 12.67 40.15 -6.18
CA LYS A 656 12.55 40.34 -7.63
C LYS A 656 11.29 39.72 -8.21
N CYS A 657 10.67 40.46 -9.13
CA CYS A 657 9.63 39.92 -9.99
C CYS A 657 10.19 38.77 -10.84
N VAL A 658 9.42 37.68 -10.92
CA VAL A 658 9.78 36.51 -11.71
C VAL A 658 8.57 36.03 -12.51
N ASP A 659 8.76 35.88 -13.81
CA ASP A 659 7.79 35.22 -14.68
C ASP A 659 8.10 33.73 -14.75
N VAL A 660 7.10 32.93 -14.40
CA VAL A 660 7.21 31.48 -14.30
C VAL A 660 6.48 30.82 -15.46
N VAL A 661 7.20 30.01 -16.24
CA VAL A 661 6.59 29.11 -17.22
C VAL A 661 6.25 27.80 -16.49
N ALA A 662 4.96 27.54 -16.27
CA ALA A 662 4.47 26.38 -15.53
C ALA A 662 3.86 25.33 -16.46
N ARG A 663 4.13 24.05 -16.18
CA ARG A 663 3.58 22.92 -16.93
C ARG A 663 2.10 22.68 -16.60
N THR A 664 1.37 21.96 -17.46
CA THR A 664 -0.06 21.67 -17.24
C THR A 664 -0.33 20.98 -15.90
N ILE A 665 0.57 20.11 -15.46
CA ILE A 665 0.50 19.41 -14.17
C ILE A 665 1.67 19.85 -13.29
N GLN A 666 1.60 21.00 -12.62
CA GLN A 666 2.62 21.40 -11.63
C GLN A 666 2.34 20.72 -10.29
N ASP A 667 3.27 19.91 -9.79
CA ASP A 667 3.08 19.12 -8.55
C ASP A 667 3.82 19.75 -7.35
N ASP A 668 3.65 21.06 -7.23
CA ASP A 668 4.18 21.89 -6.15
C ASP A 668 3.05 22.80 -5.70
N TRP A 669 2.65 22.66 -4.43
CA TRP A 669 1.50 23.36 -3.85
C TRP A 669 1.69 24.88 -3.79
N ARG A 670 2.92 25.38 -3.93
CA ARG A 670 3.21 26.83 -4.02
C ARG A 670 2.67 27.44 -5.30
N TYR A 671 2.45 26.66 -6.35
CA TYR A 671 1.87 27.12 -7.61
C TYR A 671 0.39 26.76 -7.65
N ALA A 672 -0.45 27.67 -7.15
CA ALA A 672 -1.90 27.53 -7.22
C ALA A 672 -2.36 27.29 -8.67
N ARG A 673 -3.28 26.36 -8.86
CA ARG A 673 -3.56 25.81 -10.19
C ARG A 673 -4.08 26.85 -11.16
N ARG A 674 -3.42 26.96 -12.33
CA ARG A 674 -3.82 27.82 -13.47
C ARG A 674 -4.06 29.29 -13.10
N ALA A 675 -3.63 29.69 -11.91
CA ALA A 675 -3.71 31.06 -11.45
C ALA A 675 -2.51 31.83 -12.03
N PRO A 676 -2.72 33.05 -12.54
CA PRO A 676 -1.62 33.87 -13.07
C PRO A 676 -0.69 34.40 -11.95
N VAL A 677 -1.07 34.23 -10.69
CA VAL A 677 -0.32 34.61 -9.48
C VAL A 677 -0.57 33.57 -8.39
N THR A 678 0.28 33.54 -7.38
CA THR A 678 0.10 32.66 -6.21
C THR A 678 0.31 33.43 -4.91
N ARG A 679 -0.42 33.03 -3.87
CA ARG A 679 -0.27 33.60 -2.52
C ARG A 679 1.08 33.27 -1.88
N TRP A 680 1.72 32.19 -2.34
CA TRP A 680 2.95 31.65 -1.77
C TRP A 680 4.22 32.27 -2.37
N LEU A 681 4.10 32.88 -3.56
CA LEU A 681 5.20 33.56 -4.24
C LEU A 681 4.63 34.88 -4.79
N PRO A 682 4.43 35.90 -3.94
CA PRO A 682 3.82 37.17 -4.37
C PRO A 682 4.61 37.92 -5.44
N THR A 683 5.89 37.63 -5.60
CA THR A 683 6.74 38.18 -6.67
C THR A 683 6.63 37.39 -7.99
N ALA A 684 5.94 36.24 -7.99
CA ALA A 684 5.83 35.38 -9.16
C ALA A 684 4.55 35.63 -9.95
N ARG A 685 4.71 35.72 -11.27
CA ARG A 685 3.61 35.74 -12.24
C ARG A 685 3.72 34.52 -13.12
N ILE A 686 2.63 33.81 -13.37
CA ILE A 686 2.68 32.46 -13.92
C ILE A 686 1.99 32.43 -15.29
N ALA A 687 2.67 31.89 -16.30
CA ALA A 687 2.08 31.50 -17.57
C ALA A 687 2.01 29.96 -17.64
N TRP A 688 0.81 29.45 -17.87
CA TRP A 688 0.53 28.01 -17.82
C TRP A 688 0.48 27.40 -19.20
N GLN A 689 1.16 26.27 -19.35
CA GLN A 689 1.05 25.39 -20.51
C GLN A 689 -0.38 24.83 -20.65
N THR A 690 -0.94 24.96 -21.84
CA THR A 690 -2.34 24.63 -22.17
C THR A 690 -2.55 23.17 -22.56
N ASP A 691 -1.72 22.67 -23.46
CA ASP A 691 -1.57 21.26 -23.79
C ASP A 691 -0.17 20.83 -23.38
N GLY A 692 0.02 19.61 -22.87
CA GLY A 692 1.28 19.19 -22.24
C GLY A 692 2.54 19.19 -23.14
N GLN A 693 2.44 19.72 -24.37
CA GLN A 693 3.50 19.79 -25.37
C GLN A 693 3.77 21.23 -25.85
N ASP A 694 2.83 22.18 -25.72
CA ASP A 694 2.99 23.57 -26.19
C ASP A 694 3.63 24.47 -25.14
N TRP A 695 4.92 24.76 -25.30
CA TRP A 695 5.62 25.77 -24.51
C TRP A 695 5.60 27.16 -25.16
N ALA A 696 5.37 27.26 -26.46
CA ALA A 696 5.45 28.52 -27.19
C ALA A 696 4.33 29.50 -26.77
N THR A 697 3.12 28.99 -26.50
CA THR A 697 2.00 29.83 -26.05
C THR A 697 2.24 30.52 -24.70
N PRO A 698 2.58 29.82 -23.60
CA PRO A 698 2.88 30.50 -22.34
C PRO A 698 4.09 31.43 -22.47
N ILE A 699 5.11 31.09 -23.26
CA ILE A 699 6.26 31.97 -23.47
C ILE A 699 5.87 33.26 -24.19
N ARG A 700 4.99 33.19 -25.21
CA ARG A 700 4.46 34.39 -25.88
C ARG A 700 3.75 35.33 -24.91
N GLN A 701 2.95 34.79 -24.00
CA GLN A 701 2.27 35.59 -22.97
C GLN A 701 3.25 36.33 -22.06
N LEU A 702 4.39 35.68 -21.72
CA LEU A 702 5.44 36.31 -20.93
C LEU A 702 6.17 37.39 -21.73
N ALA A 703 6.52 37.11 -22.99
CA ALA A 703 7.18 38.07 -23.87
C ALA A 703 6.33 39.33 -24.07
N GLU A 704 5.04 39.19 -24.35
CA GLU A 704 4.11 40.31 -24.46
C GLU A 704 4.01 41.14 -23.18
N ARG A 705 4.13 40.49 -22.01
CA ARG A 705 4.11 41.17 -20.72
C ARG A 705 5.40 41.97 -20.51
N ILE A 706 6.54 41.32 -20.68
CA ILE A 706 7.86 41.92 -20.53
C ILE A 706 8.00 43.11 -21.49
N GLY A 707 7.59 42.96 -22.76
CA GLY A 707 7.66 44.05 -23.74
C GLY A 707 6.75 45.27 -23.45
N ARG A 708 5.78 45.15 -22.55
CA ARG A 708 4.88 46.26 -22.14
C ARG A 708 5.30 46.95 -20.85
N GLU A 709 6.17 46.32 -20.07
CA GLU A 709 6.68 46.92 -18.84
C GLU A 709 7.72 47.98 -19.20
N PRO A 710 7.66 49.19 -18.60
CA PRO A 710 8.60 50.27 -18.86
C PRO A 710 10.02 49.92 -18.43
#